data_AF-A0A6J6Z1W7-F1
#
_entry.id   AF-A0A6J6Z1W7-F1
#
_cell.length_a   1.000
_cell.length_b   1.000
_cell.length_c   1.000
_cell.angle_alpha   90.00
_cell.angle_beta   90.00
_cell.angle_gamma   90.00
#
_symmetry.space_group_name_H-M   'P 1'
#
loop_
_entity.id
_entity.type
_entity.pdbx_description
1 polymer ?
#
loop_
_entity_poly.entity_id
_entity_poly.type
_entity_poly.pdbx_seq_one_letter_code
_entity_poly.pdbx_strand_id
1 'polypeptide(L)'
;MRIPTRSVAILTAISALLLGLIAPTSAEALVQVRPATQWGNVYAGPATNIRQASQPKVAKLEKKSKFIVKYNNFPEWTKAQVQASIDVWAANFESKVPIYIEATWGRSSSFSILGSARPGSYFSNFNGAPDASLWYPSALANALAGKDLDGDNPEMIITVNSLASWYRGTGSGPSKSEYDLQSVILHEMAHGLGFLSTDSYDDFFGYGSIDQPTAYDAYVQTGDGRRLSDLPSPSLELGEALTSKLVWSGALGIAANGGVKPLLYTPKNYEDGSSVSHLDEATFSSAGPDAVMSPNLDAGEIFHEPGPLLLAMMQDLRNKPPVGIAVGIPQQVRNAQALISDSAAIIRFDPPANARAAQITSYTVRNVKTGAEKSYTNSPVVLTGLKNGTSYTFSITASNSLGTSDPITTNAVIPQAGWKKTVIDPAAQAHNLTSVTFNTNPAVIYQDAINGALKLALWNGKVWSKLTVDGRGGTSGRTRNAISGEVSACVSGYGKTQNLHIFYADSIDKDLRYAIYDGKTFKYEVVDGNGGAVNNYEDPIRVRTASDVSVSNACSVSSAGVQVFYRDESQGILLGAVKAKGSTDWKYELVDGDRKTDDRTTGDVGFHLDALFDGKETILLYDSILTINQRKEATSGAIRVAKRSGLSSASWKYQTLDSSGGPIAVVGYDVNLQKGARGILATWLTSSTLTLPRAEQLRWAYLDAPTVFTTVPTTGFGTPSKFLSSDGSTSIFNCQERLCAVDISKSAITLVSKEQSSDGIDSTWIVINKVRYLIAGIGNQLISMRPL
;
A
#
# COMPACT_ATOMS: atom_id res chain seq x y z
N MET A 1 12.95 -62.01 -37.67
CA MET A 1 12.79 -60.63 -38.16
C MET A 1 11.34 -60.20 -37.91
N ARG A 2 11.16 -59.18 -37.05
CA ARG A 2 9.97 -58.33 -36.77
C ARG A 2 8.58 -58.96 -36.43
N ILE A 3 8.18 -58.68 -35.18
CA ILE A 3 6.82 -58.58 -34.55
C ILE A 3 6.08 -57.37 -35.21
N PRO A 4 4.73 -57.21 -35.31
CA PRO A 4 3.72 -57.47 -34.27
C PRO A 4 2.31 -57.97 -34.64
N THR A 5 1.65 -58.57 -33.64
CA THR A 5 0.19 -58.74 -33.52
C THR A 5 -0.33 -57.93 -32.33
N ARG A 6 -1.52 -57.34 -32.52
CA ARG A 6 -2.30 -56.57 -31.55
C ARG A 6 -2.94 -57.49 -30.50
N SER A 7 -2.96 -57.06 -29.25
CA SER A 7 -3.92 -57.54 -28.24
C SER A 7 -4.54 -56.36 -27.49
N VAL A 8 -5.85 -56.43 -27.36
CA VAL A 8 -6.75 -55.49 -26.68
C VAL A 8 -6.64 -55.69 -25.16
N ALA A 9 -6.52 -54.60 -24.41
CA ALA A 9 -6.71 -54.60 -22.95
C ALA A 9 -7.74 -53.52 -22.58
N ILE A 10 -8.79 -53.96 -21.90
CA ILE A 10 -9.86 -53.16 -21.31
C ILE A 10 -9.29 -52.49 -20.05
N LEU A 11 -9.39 -51.15 -19.97
CA LEU A 11 -9.20 -50.43 -18.71
C LEU A 11 -10.39 -49.51 -18.45
N THR A 12 -11.13 -49.85 -17.41
CA THR A 12 -12.15 -49.03 -16.75
C THR A 12 -11.49 -47.81 -16.10
N ALA A 13 -11.78 -46.61 -16.60
CA ALA A 13 -11.37 -45.35 -15.97
C ALA A 13 -12.48 -44.86 -15.02
N ILE A 14 -12.21 -44.97 -13.72
CA ILE A 14 -12.98 -44.36 -12.64
C ILE A 14 -12.83 -42.83 -12.76
N SER A 15 -13.94 -42.14 -13.03
CA SER A 15 -14.00 -40.68 -12.94
C SER A 15 -14.07 -40.26 -11.47
N ALA A 16 -12.91 -39.93 -10.89
CA ALA A 16 -12.84 -39.26 -9.59
C ALA A 16 -13.08 -37.75 -9.79
N LEU A 17 -14.17 -37.28 -9.20
CA LEU A 17 -14.58 -35.89 -9.12
C LEU A 17 -13.60 -35.12 -8.19
N LEU A 18 -12.51 -34.58 -8.71
CA LEU A 18 -11.72 -33.57 -8.01
C LEU A 18 -12.44 -32.21 -8.13
N LEU A 19 -13.39 -31.97 -7.24
CA LEU A 19 -13.80 -30.60 -6.87
C LEU A 19 -12.59 -29.97 -6.16
N GLY A 20 -11.80 -29.22 -6.92
CA GLY A 20 -10.80 -28.32 -6.35
C GLY A 20 -11.50 -27.35 -5.41
N LEU A 21 -11.20 -27.46 -4.12
CA LEU A 21 -11.46 -26.43 -3.12
C LEU A 21 -10.64 -25.20 -3.54
N ILE A 22 -11.24 -24.31 -4.32
CA ILE A 22 -10.73 -22.95 -4.48
C ILE A 22 -10.95 -22.29 -3.13
N ALA A 23 -9.89 -22.20 -2.34
CA ALA A 23 -9.89 -21.35 -1.15
C ALA A 23 -10.27 -19.93 -1.60
N PRO A 24 -11.22 -19.26 -0.94
CA PRO A 24 -11.50 -17.87 -1.26
C PRO A 24 -10.21 -17.08 -1.11
N THR A 25 -9.81 -16.37 -2.16
CA THR A 25 -8.74 -15.37 -2.10
C THR A 25 -9.15 -14.33 -1.06
N SER A 26 -8.55 -14.41 0.12
CA SER A 26 -8.67 -13.38 1.15
C SER A 26 -8.06 -12.09 0.61
N ALA A 27 -8.76 -10.97 0.74
CA ALA A 27 -8.23 -9.65 0.46
C ALA A 27 -6.88 -9.45 1.18
N GLU A 28 -5.88 -8.94 0.46
CA GLU A 28 -4.64 -8.50 1.11
C GLU A 28 -4.99 -7.28 1.97
N ALA A 29 -4.81 -7.42 3.28
CA ALA A 29 -5.07 -6.34 4.20
C ALA A 29 -4.04 -5.21 3.99
N LEU A 30 -4.45 -3.96 4.19
CA LEU A 30 -3.59 -2.79 3.98
C LEU A 30 -2.32 -2.88 4.84
N VAL A 31 -1.15 -2.76 4.19
CA VAL A 31 0.15 -2.65 4.85
C VAL A 31 0.12 -1.43 5.78
N GLN A 32 0.51 -1.61 7.03
CA GLN A 32 0.63 -0.52 7.98
C GLN A 32 2.08 -0.06 8.05
N VAL A 33 2.32 1.24 8.16
CA VAL A 33 3.66 1.83 8.27
C VAL A 33 3.70 2.86 9.40
N ARG A 34 4.85 2.95 10.08
CA ARG A 34 5.16 4.06 11.00
C ARG A 34 6.65 4.39 10.97
N PRO A 35 7.04 5.63 11.29
CA PRO A 35 8.43 5.94 11.58
C PRO A 35 8.91 5.14 12.80
N ALA A 36 10.15 4.65 12.77
CA ALA A 36 10.81 4.13 13.96
C ALA A 36 11.36 5.31 14.78
N THR A 37 11.09 5.41 16.07
CA THR A 37 11.57 6.56 16.89
C THR A 37 12.57 6.17 17.95
N GLN A 38 12.65 4.89 18.30
CA GLN A 38 13.60 4.36 19.28
C GLN A 38 14.98 4.17 18.64
N TRP A 39 16.02 4.47 19.40
CA TRP A 39 17.42 4.35 19.00
C TRP A 39 18.09 3.28 19.84
N GLY A 40 18.82 2.38 19.21
CA GLY A 40 19.84 1.58 19.88
C GLY A 40 21.12 2.40 20.02
N ASN A 41 21.84 2.22 21.12
CA ASN A 41 23.08 2.92 21.41
C ASN A 41 24.17 1.94 21.83
N VAL A 42 25.36 2.07 21.23
CA VAL A 42 26.59 1.49 21.80
C VAL A 42 27.36 2.53 22.61
N TYR A 43 27.68 2.17 23.84
CA TYR A 43 28.35 3.03 24.81
C TYR A 43 29.86 2.77 24.89
N ALA A 44 30.60 3.82 25.25
CA ALA A 44 32.03 3.81 25.43
C ALA A 44 32.41 3.10 26.74
N GLY A 45 32.98 1.90 26.62
CA GLY A 45 33.50 1.12 27.74
C GLY A 45 34.92 1.55 28.19
N PRO A 46 35.40 1.02 29.33
CA PRO A 46 36.75 1.26 29.85
C PRO A 46 37.89 0.84 28.90
N ALA A 47 39.12 1.24 29.25
CA ALA A 47 40.32 0.84 28.54
C ALA A 47 40.64 -0.65 28.72
N THR A 48 40.83 -1.38 27.61
CA THR A 48 41.26 -2.78 27.66
C THR A 48 42.74 -2.92 28.06
N ASN A 49 43.05 -3.99 28.80
CA ASN A 49 44.44 -4.32 29.14
C ASN A 49 45.15 -5.15 28.07
N ILE A 50 44.41 -5.70 27.11
CA ILE A 50 44.86 -6.64 26.08
C ILE A 50 44.71 -5.98 24.71
N ARG A 51 45.79 -5.91 23.94
CA ARG A 51 45.73 -5.41 22.56
C ARG A 51 45.16 -6.50 21.67
N GLN A 52 43.92 -6.33 21.22
CA GLN A 52 43.32 -7.22 20.23
C GLN A 52 43.85 -6.87 18.83
N ALA A 53 43.98 -7.88 17.97
CA ALA A 53 44.33 -7.72 16.57
C ALA A 53 43.17 -8.25 15.73
N SER A 54 42.87 -7.57 14.62
CA SER A 54 41.81 -8.02 13.69
C SER A 54 42.07 -9.44 13.22
N GLN A 55 41.06 -10.31 13.29
CA GLN A 55 41.19 -11.64 12.70
C GLN A 55 41.25 -11.55 11.16
N PRO A 56 41.98 -12.47 10.48
CA PRO A 56 42.06 -12.48 9.02
C PRO A 56 40.66 -12.66 8.41
N LYS A 57 40.34 -11.85 7.39
CA LYS A 57 39.09 -11.98 6.63
C LYS A 57 38.97 -13.40 6.05
N VAL A 58 37.81 -14.03 6.23
CA VAL A 58 37.48 -15.26 5.50
C VAL A 58 37.34 -14.91 4.01
N ALA A 59 38.08 -15.60 3.14
CA ALA A 59 38.15 -15.23 1.73
C ALA A 59 36.83 -15.50 0.99
N LYS A 60 36.32 -14.47 0.29
CA LYS A 60 35.23 -14.51 -0.71
C LYS A 60 33.89 -15.06 -0.20
N LEU A 61 33.24 -14.32 0.69
CA LEU A 61 31.81 -14.52 0.96
C LEU A 61 30.97 -13.95 -0.20
N GLU A 62 30.02 -14.73 -0.70
CA GLU A 62 29.04 -14.27 -1.68
C GLU A 62 28.11 -13.23 -1.05
N LYS A 63 27.94 -12.08 -1.70
CA LYS A 63 27.01 -11.04 -1.25
C LYS A 63 25.58 -11.48 -1.52
N LYS A 64 24.76 -11.54 -0.47
CA LYS A 64 23.33 -11.91 -0.48
C LYS A 64 22.38 -10.72 -0.53
N SER A 65 22.90 -9.51 -0.34
CA SER A 65 22.13 -8.26 -0.41
C SER A 65 23.00 -7.09 -0.89
N LYS A 66 22.34 -5.98 -1.21
CA LYS A 66 22.97 -4.73 -1.64
C LYS A 66 22.62 -3.64 -0.64
N PHE A 67 23.63 -3.04 -0.01
CA PHE A 67 23.48 -1.85 0.80
C PHE A 67 23.98 -0.62 0.04
N ILE A 68 23.28 0.50 0.19
CA ILE A 68 23.61 1.77 -0.45
C ILE A 68 23.61 2.84 0.64
N VAL A 69 24.74 3.54 0.82
CA VAL A 69 24.88 4.49 1.93
C VAL A 69 24.98 5.92 1.42
N LYS A 70 24.22 6.81 2.07
CA LYS A 70 24.33 8.26 1.97
C LYS A 70 25.12 8.76 3.17
N TYR A 71 26.29 9.34 2.89
CA TYR A 71 27.17 9.89 3.92
C TYR A 71 26.88 11.38 4.18
N ASN A 72 26.61 11.73 5.43
CA ASN A 72 26.46 13.10 5.89
C ASN A 72 27.64 13.45 6.80
N ASN A 73 28.50 14.38 6.37
CA ASN A 73 29.65 14.92 7.13
C ASN A 73 30.74 13.90 7.53
N PHE A 74 30.77 12.70 6.94
CA PHE A 74 31.79 11.68 7.21
C PHE A 74 33.18 12.10 6.66
N PRO A 75 34.26 12.06 7.46
CA PRO A 75 35.63 12.22 6.96
C PRO A 75 36.01 11.08 6.00
N GLU A 76 36.78 11.33 4.93
CA GLU A 76 37.10 10.28 3.93
C GLU A 76 37.72 9.00 4.51
N TRP A 77 38.57 9.10 5.54
CA TRP A 77 39.22 7.94 6.16
C TRP A 77 38.23 6.96 6.81
N THR A 78 37.04 7.43 7.19
CA THR A 78 36.02 6.61 7.87
C THR A 78 35.24 5.72 6.89
N LYS A 79 35.09 6.13 5.63
CA LYS A 79 34.23 5.44 4.66
C LYS A 79 34.68 4.02 4.37
N ALA A 80 35.98 3.75 4.41
CA ALA A 80 36.53 2.40 4.22
C ALA A 80 36.10 1.43 5.35
N GLN A 81 36.00 1.93 6.59
CA GLN A 81 35.54 1.13 7.74
C GLN A 81 34.02 0.88 7.67
N VAL A 82 33.25 1.91 7.31
CA VAL A 82 31.80 1.76 7.06
C VAL A 82 31.54 0.75 5.93
N GLN A 83 32.29 0.85 4.83
CA GLN A 83 32.17 -0.08 3.71
C GLN A 83 32.54 -1.52 4.10
N ALA A 84 33.52 -1.70 5.00
CA ALA A 84 33.88 -3.01 5.51
C ALA A 84 32.73 -3.64 6.31
N SER A 85 32.06 -2.89 7.18
CA SER A 85 30.86 -3.37 7.90
C SER A 85 29.69 -3.66 6.94
N ILE A 86 29.50 -2.83 5.92
CA ILE A 86 28.53 -3.07 4.84
C ILE A 86 28.82 -4.40 4.13
N ASP A 87 30.07 -4.67 3.77
CA ASP A 87 30.44 -5.90 3.07
C ASP A 87 30.17 -7.15 3.93
N VAL A 88 30.38 -7.05 5.24
CA VAL A 88 30.07 -8.11 6.22
C VAL A 88 28.56 -8.36 6.29
N TRP A 89 27.74 -7.32 6.47
CA TRP A 89 26.28 -7.48 6.48
C TRP A 89 25.71 -7.89 5.12
N ALA A 90 26.30 -7.44 4.01
CA ALA A 90 25.91 -7.86 2.66
C ALA A 90 26.08 -9.37 2.45
N ALA A 91 27.04 -10.01 3.11
CA ALA A 91 27.23 -11.46 3.07
C ALA A 91 26.29 -12.24 4.01
N ASN A 92 25.83 -11.59 5.08
CA ASN A 92 25.14 -12.25 6.20
C ASN A 92 23.63 -11.98 6.28
N PHE A 93 23.16 -10.88 5.68
CA PHE A 93 21.74 -10.54 5.58
C PHE A 93 21.27 -10.71 4.14
N GLU A 94 20.28 -11.58 3.92
CA GLU A 94 19.75 -11.84 2.58
C GLU A 94 18.58 -10.90 2.27
N SER A 95 18.66 -10.22 1.14
CA SER A 95 17.58 -9.38 0.63
C SER A 95 17.71 -9.18 -0.87
N LYS A 96 16.59 -9.32 -1.59
CA LYS A 96 16.48 -8.96 -3.02
C LYS A 96 16.23 -7.47 -3.24
N VAL A 97 15.81 -6.77 -2.19
CA VAL A 97 15.55 -5.33 -2.18
C VAL A 97 16.81 -4.62 -1.64
N PRO A 98 17.34 -3.60 -2.33
CA PRO A 98 18.44 -2.79 -1.79
C PRO A 98 18.09 -2.18 -0.43
N ILE A 99 19.08 -2.03 0.45
CA ILE A 99 18.92 -1.43 1.78
C ILE A 99 19.67 -0.10 1.79
N TYR A 100 18.93 0.99 1.92
CA TYR A 100 19.46 2.34 1.96
C TYR A 100 19.78 2.75 3.40
N ILE A 101 20.99 3.26 3.61
CA ILE A 101 21.48 3.74 4.90
C ILE A 101 21.70 5.24 4.81
N GLU A 102 21.13 6.00 5.74
CA GLU A 102 21.53 7.38 6.00
C GLU A 102 22.48 7.43 7.21
N ALA A 103 23.77 7.67 6.95
CA ALA A 103 24.80 7.70 7.96
C ALA A 103 25.28 9.14 8.23
N THR A 104 25.20 9.60 9.48
CA THR A 104 25.61 10.95 9.89
C THR A 104 26.76 10.96 10.89
N TRP A 105 27.82 11.70 10.58
CA TRP A 105 28.96 11.94 11.48
C TRP A 105 28.75 13.28 12.19
N GLY A 106 28.48 13.25 13.49
CA GLY A 106 28.03 14.44 14.23
C GLY A 106 28.34 14.37 15.72
N ARG A 107 27.98 15.41 16.48
CA ARG A 107 28.10 15.36 17.94
C ARG A 107 26.92 14.59 18.52
N SER A 108 27.18 13.67 19.44
CA SER A 108 26.13 13.00 20.21
C SER A 108 25.65 13.88 21.38
N SER A 109 24.44 13.61 21.87
CA SER A 109 23.86 14.23 23.07
C SER A 109 24.61 13.83 24.35
N SER A 110 25.29 12.68 24.34
CA SER A 110 26.16 12.21 25.42
C SER A 110 27.56 11.89 24.91
N PHE A 111 28.58 12.20 25.72
CA PHE A 111 29.96 11.80 25.44
C PHE A 111 30.18 10.29 25.56
N SER A 112 29.31 9.58 26.30
CA SER A 112 29.40 8.13 26.48
C SER A 112 28.87 7.34 25.28
N ILE A 113 28.13 7.95 24.35
CA ILE A 113 27.59 7.25 23.18
C ILE A 113 28.63 7.30 22.04
N LEU A 114 29.02 6.15 21.53
CA LEU A 114 29.92 6.03 20.37
C LEU A 114 29.14 6.06 19.05
N GLY A 115 28.02 5.35 19.01
CA GLY A 115 27.12 5.24 17.87
C GLY A 115 25.67 5.08 18.32
N SER A 116 24.75 5.39 17.41
CA SER A 116 23.33 5.09 17.56
C SER A 116 22.72 4.74 16.23
N ALA A 117 21.74 3.84 16.23
CA ALA A 117 21.01 3.49 15.03
C ALA A 117 19.57 3.09 15.30
N ARG A 118 18.78 3.22 14.23
CA ARG A 118 17.41 2.76 14.18
C ARG A 118 17.01 2.36 12.77
N PRO A 119 15.95 1.54 12.63
CA PRO A 119 15.25 1.42 11.36
C PRO A 119 14.74 2.79 10.87
N GLY A 120 14.49 2.94 9.58
CA GLY A 120 13.77 4.12 9.05
C GLY A 120 12.31 4.11 9.50
N SER A 121 11.67 2.96 9.27
CA SER A 121 10.26 2.72 9.55
C SER A 121 10.04 1.31 10.10
N TYR A 122 8.84 1.06 10.61
CA TYR A 122 8.31 -0.27 10.85
C TYR A 122 7.09 -0.53 9.98
N PHE A 123 6.91 -1.78 9.58
CA PHE A 123 5.79 -2.26 8.78
C PHE A 123 5.06 -3.42 9.45
N SER A 124 3.74 -3.50 9.29
CA SER A 124 2.95 -4.66 9.72
C SER A 124 1.95 -5.07 8.63
N ASN A 125 1.39 -6.28 8.77
CA ASN A 125 0.28 -6.73 7.96
C ASN A 125 0.55 -6.71 6.44
N PHE A 126 1.79 -6.99 6.04
CA PHE A 126 2.21 -7.13 4.64
C PHE A 126 2.30 -8.61 4.24
N ASN A 127 2.17 -8.87 2.93
CA ASN A 127 2.33 -10.21 2.38
C ASN A 127 3.79 -10.68 2.60
N GLY A 128 3.95 -11.86 3.22
CA GLY A 128 5.26 -12.39 3.64
C GLY A 128 5.61 -12.14 5.11
N ALA A 129 4.83 -11.36 5.86
CA ALA A 129 5.04 -11.19 7.30
C ALA A 129 4.81 -12.52 8.07
N PRO A 130 5.80 -13.01 8.86
CA PRO A 130 5.63 -14.22 9.65
C PRO A 130 4.47 -14.18 10.66
N ASP A 131 4.20 -13.01 11.23
CA ASP A 131 3.02 -12.72 12.04
C ASP A 131 2.46 -11.34 11.67
N ALA A 132 1.28 -11.30 11.06
CA ALA A 132 0.67 -10.05 10.59
C ALA A 132 0.32 -9.06 11.72
N SER A 133 0.32 -9.50 12.98
CA SER A 133 0.03 -8.64 14.14
C SER A 133 1.27 -7.94 14.72
N LEU A 134 2.47 -8.26 14.24
CA LEU A 134 3.74 -7.71 14.72
C LEU A 134 4.34 -6.73 13.70
N TRP A 135 5.20 -5.86 14.22
CA TRP A 135 5.90 -4.85 13.43
C TRP A 135 7.32 -5.30 13.08
N TYR A 136 7.71 -5.07 11.83
CA TYR A 136 9.00 -5.46 11.28
C TYR A 136 9.75 -4.22 10.80
N PRO A 137 11.05 -4.07 11.13
CA PRO A 137 11.85 -2.93 10.69
C PRO A 137 11.97 -2.94 9.17
N SER A 138 12.03 -1.77 8.56
CA SER A 138 12.04 -1.51 7.12
C SER A 138 12.90 -2.50 6.31
N ALA A 139 14.18 -2.69 6.67
CA ALA A 139 15.06 -3.62 5.95
C ALA A 139 14.56 -5.09 6.00
N LEU A 140 14.10 -5.55 7.17
CA LEU A 140 13.57 -6.90 7.36
C LEU A 140 12.21 -7.08 6.66
N ALA A 141 11.34 -6.08 6.75
CA ALA A 141 10.04 -6.08 6.08
C ALA A 141 10.20 -6.17 4.56
N ASN A 142 11.08 -5.36 3.96
CA ASN A 142 11.40 -5.40 2.54
C ASN A 142 11.99 -6.75 2.12
N ALA A 143 12.89 -7.31 2.93
CA ALA A 143 13.48 -8.62 2.67
C ALA A 143 12.43 -9.75 2.69
N LEU A 144 11.47 -9.71 3.63
CA LEU A 144 10.39 -10.69 3.76
C LEU A 144 9.31 -10.53 2.68
N ALA A 145 8.97 -9.30 2.33
CA ALA A 145 7.97 -8.99 1.30
C ALA A 145 8.49 -9.23 -0.13
N GLY A 146 9.82 -9.21 -0.32
CA GLY A 146 10.46 -9.35 -1.63
C GLY A 146 10.26 -8.14 -2.55
N LYS A 147 9.71 -7.04 -2.02
CA LYS A 147 9.53 -5.75 -2.68
C LYS A 147 9.76 -4.62 -1.68
N ASP A 148 10.07 -3.45 -2.19
CA ASP A 148 10.19 -2.25 -1.39
C ASP A 148 8.80 -1.78 -0.92
N LEU A 149 8.65 -1.59 0.40
CA LEU A 149 7.43 -1.13 1.07
C LEU A 149 7.48 0.36 1.45
N ASP A 150 8.66 1.01 1.44
CA ASP A 150 8.86 2.39 1.92
C ASP A 150 9.23 3.39 0.81
N GLY A 151 9.34 2.93 -0.45
CA GLY A 151 9.68 3.79 -1.58
C GLY A 151 11.09 4.36 -1.44
N ASP A 152 11.27 5.67 -1.60
CA ASP A 152 12.60 6.31 -1.59
C ASP A 152 13.17 6.61 -0.17
N ASN A 153 12.52 6.16 0.90
CA ASN A 153 12.98 6.40 2.28
C ASN A 153 14.12 5.44 2.67
N PRO A 154 15.11 5.88 3.48
CA PRO A 154 16.18 4.99 3.93
C PRO A 154 15.67 3.94 4.92
N GLU A 155 16.01 2.66 4.70
CA GLU A 155 15.68 1.58 5.64
C GLU A 155 16.39 1.71 6.99
N MET A 156 17.51 2.43 7.07
CA MET A 156 18.35 2.49 8.26
C MET A 156 18.95 3.88 8.45
N ILE A 157 18.97 4.35 9.69
CA ILE A 157 19.59 5.62 10.06
C ILE A 157 20.65 5.34 11.11
N ILE A 158 21.87 5.80 10.86
CA ILE A 158 23.03 5.65 11.77
C ILE A 158 23.59 7.03 12.09
N THR A 159 23.90 7.28 13.36
CA THR A 159 24.66 8.44 13.82
C THR A 159 25.92 8.00 14.54
N VAL A 160 27.05 8.62 14.22
CA VAL A 160 28.36 8.33 14.83
C VAL A 160 28.89 9.56 15.53
N ASN A 161 29.36 9.37 16.77
CA ASN A 161 29.88 10.45 17.58
C ASN A 161 31.27 10.92 17.12
N SER A 162 31.31 12.04 16.44
CA SER A 162 32.51 12.71 15.94
C SER A 162 33.56 13.08 17.00
N LEU A 163 33.18 13.11 18.29
CA LEU A 163 34.08 13.49 19.39
C LEU A 163 34.76 12.30 20.07
N ALA A 164 34.37 11.06 19.76
CA ALA A 164 35.00 9.89 20.34
C ALA A 164 36.44 9.70 19.83
N SER A 165 37.26 9.02 20.62
CA SER A 165 38.64 8.70 20.29
C SER A 165 38.68 7.54 19.29
N TRP A 166 38.64 7.84 17.99
CA TRP A 166 38.54 6.80 16.96
C TRP A 166 39.88 6.26 16.48
N TYR A 167 39.95 4.95 16.30
CA TYR A 167 41.02 4.29 15.57
C TYR A 167 40.94 4.60 14.08
N ARG A 168 42.04 5.11 13.53
CA ARG A 168 42.12 5.58 12.14
C ARG A 168 42.44 4.50 11.10
N GLY A 169 42.51 3.23 11.51
CA GLY A 169 42.83 2.12 10.60
C GLY A 169 44.31 2.02 10.22
N THR A 170 45.21 2.71 10.94
CA THR A 170 46.65 2.68 10.70
C THR A 170 47.35 1.86 11.80
N GLY A 171 48.14 0.82 11.44
CA GLY A 171 48.88 -0.01 12.41
C GLY A 171 48.25 -1.38 12.69
N SER A 172 48.53 -1.99 13.84
CA SER A 172 48.10 -3.36 14.18
C SER A 172 46.81 -3.41 15.04
N GLY A 173 45.93 -2.42 14.90
CA GLY A 173 44.70 -2.24 15.70
C GLY A 173 44.72 -1.02 16.65
N PRO A 174 43.55 -0.64 17.22
CA PRO A 174 43.37 0.44 18.19
C PRO A 174 44.36 0.38 19.36
N SER A 175 44.71 1.55 19.89
CA SER A 175 45.34 1.67 21.20
C SER A 175 44.32 1.47 22.33
N LYS A 176 44.80 1.38 23.58
CA LYS A 176 43.95 1.19 24.78
C LYS A 176 42.99 2.36 25.06
N SER A 177 43.08 3.45 24.31
CA SER A 177 42.25 4.65 24.45
C SER A 177 41.49 4.99 23.17
N GLU A 178 41.52 4.11 22.16
CA GLU A 178 40.82 4.28 20.90
C GLU A 178 39.74 3.22 20.70
N TYR A 179 38.63 3.61 20.09
CA TYR A 179 37.51 2.73 19.72
C TYR A 179 37.57 2.38 18.24
N ASP A 180 37.23 1.15 17.90
CA ASP A 180 37.18 0.68 16.51
C ASP A 180 35.86 1.10 15.83
N LEU A 181 35.97 1.93 14.80
CA LEU A 181 34.78 2.45 14.10
C LEU A 181 34.05 1.34 13.32
N GLN A 182 34.77 0.37 12.75
CA GLN A 182 34.13 -0.74 12.04
C GLN A 182 33.26 -1.57 13.00
N SER A 183 33.74 -1.85 14.21
CA SER A 183 32.95 -2.52 15.26
C SER A 183 31.69 -1.75 15.62
N VAL A 184 31.79 -0.44 15.87
CA VAL A 184 30.61 0.41 16.13
C VAL A 184 29.61 0.36 14.98
N ILE A 185 30.05 0.55 13.72
CA ILE A 185 29.13 0.50 12.58
C ILE A 185 28.49 -0.88 12.43
N LEU A 186 29.25 -1.96 12.67
CA LEU A 186 28.73 -3.32 12.56
C LEU A 186 27.60 -3.56 13.58
N HIS A 187 27.81 -3.12 14.82
CA HIS A 187 26.83 -3.13 15.91
C HIS A 187 25.58 -2.32 15.55
N GLU A 188 25.77 -1.07 15.15
CA GLU A 188 24.67 -0.16 14.82
C GLU A 188 23.82 -0.67 13.64
N MET A 189 24.45 -1.32 12.65
CA MET A 189 23.72 -1.97 11.57
C MET A 189 22.81 -3.11 12.07
N ALA A 190 23.17 -3.82 13.15
CA ALA A 190 22.31 -4.87 13.71
C ALA A 190 21.00 -4.28 14.26
N HIS A 191 21.07 -3.15 14.97
CA HIS A 191 19.88 -2.43 15.43
C HIS A 191 18.98 -2.01 14.27
N GLY A 192 19.56 -1.39 13.24
CA GLY A 192 18.81 -0.98 12.04
C GLY A 192 18.18 -2.15 11.27
N LEU A 193 18.79 -3.34 11.32
CA LEU A 193 18.25 -4.57 10.71
C LEU A 193 17.18 -5.25 11.57
N GLY A 194 17.07 -4.90 12.87
CA GLY A 194 15.97 -5.36 13.72
C GLY A 194 16.33 -5.95 15.07
N PHE A 195 17.60 -5.94 15.47
CA PHE A 195 17.98 -6.25 16.85
C PHE A 195 17.68 -5.05 17.76
N LEU A 196 16.41 -4.68 17.90
CA LEU A 196 16.01 -3.48 18.62
C LEU A 196 14.58 -3.63 19.12
N SER A 197 14.41 -3.46 20.43
CA SER A 197 13.09 -3.38 21.06
C SER A 197 12.49 -1.99 20.88
N THR A 198 11.16 -1.89 20.93
CA THR A 198 10.45 -0.60 20.82
C THR A 198 9.90 -0.10 22.14
N ASP A 199 10.42 -0.63 23.24
CA ASP A 199 10.02 -0.28 24.58
C ASP A 199 10.44 1.14 24.98
N SER A 200 9.78 1.65 26.02
CA SER A 200 10.18 2.85 26.73
C SER A 200 9.80 2.73 28.20
N TYR A 201 10.47 3.49 29.05
CA TYR A 201 10.31 3.44 30.50
C TYR A 201 10.11 4.85 31.08
N ASP A 202 9.16 4.98 31.98
CA ASP A 202 8.93 6.19 32.78
C ASP A 202 9.56 6.00 34.15
N ASP A 203 10.72 6.62 34.39
CA ASP A 203 11.46 6.52 35.66
C ASP A 203 10.69 7.07 36.87
N PHE A 204 9.76 8.00 36.66
CA PHE A 204 9.03 8.65 37.75
C PHE A 204 7.93 7.74 38.31
N PHE A 205 7.19 7.07 37.42
CA PHE A 205 6.11 6.17 37.80
C PHE A 205 6.49 4.69 37.76
N GLY A 206 7.61 4.32 37.15
CA GLY A 206 8.04 2.94 36.93
C GLY A 206 7.25 2.19 35.85
N TYR A 207 6.56 2.91 34.96
CA TYR A 207 5.76 2.30 33.90
C TYR A 207 6.63 1.95 32.69
N GLY A 208 6.47 0.74 32.17
CA GLY A 208 6.98 0.36 30.86
C GLY A 208 5.88 0.45 29.80
N SER A 209 6.26 0.72 28.56
CA SER A 209 5.34 0.73 27.41
C SER A 209 5.98 0.16 26.15
N ILE A 210 5.21 -0.66 25.43
CA ILE A 210 5.45 -1.13 24.07
C ILE A 210 4.13 -0.96 23.31
N ASP A 211 3.93 0.20 22.69
CA ASP A 211 2.66 0.50 22.03
C ASP A 211 2.41 -0.34 20.78
N GLN A 212 3.48 -0.82 20.14
CA GLN A 212 3.35 -1.69 18.98
C GLN A 212 4.52 -2.66 18.91
N PRO A 213 4.33 -3.88 19.44
CA PRO A 213 5.43 -4.82 19.58
C PRO A 213 5.94 -5.29 18.23
N THR A 214 7.25 -5.41 18.18
CA THR A 214 8.00 -5.91 17.04
C THR A 214 8.14 -7.43 17.10
N ALA A 215 8.66 -8.02 16.01
CA ALA A 215 9.12 -9.40 16.03
C ALA A 215 10.16 -9.64 17.15
N TYR A 216 11.06 -8.67 17.39
CA TYR A 216 12.05 -8.74 18.46
C TYR A 216 11.38 -8.91 19.82
N ASP A 217 10.43 -8.02 20.16
CA ASP A 217 9.69 -8.03 21.42
C ASP A 217 8.89 -9.33 21.65
N ALA A 218 8.52 -10.02 20.58
CA ALA A 218 7.85 -11.32 20.65
C ALA A 218 8.80 -12.51 20.86
N TYR A 219 10.08 -12.36 20.52
CA TYR A 219 11.12 -13.34 20.88
C TYR A 219 11.69 -13.11 22.29
N VAL A 220 11.54 -11.91 22.86
CA VAL A 220 11.92 -11.65 24.24
C VAL A 220 10.89 -12.24 25.21
N GLN A 221 11.38 -12.98 26.21
CA GLN A 221 10.56 -13.60 27.24
C GLN A 221 10.97 -13.18 28.65
N THR A 222 9.98 -13.03 29.51
CA THR A 222 10.14 -12.95 30.97
C THR A 222 10.57 -14.30 31.56
N GLY A 223 11.04 -14.29 32.81
CA GLY A 223 11.48 -15.51 33.50
C GLY A 223 10.43 -16.62 33.63
N ASP A 224 9.14 -16.27 33.59
CA ASP A 224 7.99 -17.20 33.61
C ASP A 224 7.56 -17.67 32.21
N GLY A 225 8.25 -17.23 31.15
CA GLY A 225 8.03 -17.66 29.77
C GLY A 225 6.98 -16.86 28.98
N ARG A 226 6.38 -15.82 29.56
CA ARG A 226 5.52 -14.89 28.81
C ARG A 226 6.36 -14.06 27.84
N ARG A 227 5.78 -13.68 26.69
CA ARG A 227 6.46 -12.80 25.74
C ARG A 227 6.33 -11.36 26.21
N LEU A 228 7.40 -10.58 26.05
CA LEU A 228 7.40 -9.17 26.40
C LEU A 228 6.29 -8.41 25.62
N SER A 229 6.14 -8.73 24.33
CA SER A 229 5.07 -8.22 23.46
C SER A 229 3.62 -8.47 23.88
N ASP A 230 3.37 -9.38 24.83
CA ASP A 230 2.03 -9.73 25.30
C ASP A 230 1.66 -9.08 26.64
N LEU A 231 2.62 -8.43 27.31
CA LEU A 231 2.37 -7.74 28.57
C LEU A 231 1.50 -6.49 28.34
N PRO A 232 0.65 -6.11 29.31
CA PRO A 232 -0.13 -4.88 29.23
C PRO A 232 0.78 -3.65 29.01
N SER A 233 0.38 -2.74 28.12
CA SER A 233 1.13 -1.51 27.81
C SER A 233 0.19 -0.30 27.73
N PRO A 234 0.51 0.83 28.39
CA PRO A 234 1.56 0.99 29.40
C PRO A 234 1.20 0.27 30.71
N SER A 235 2.18 -0.28 31.44
CA SER A 235 1.93 -0.87 32.77
C SER A 235 3.16 -0.91 33.68
N LEU A 236 2.92 -0.97 35.00
CA LEU A 236 3.94 -1.26 36.00
C LEU A 236 4.55 -2.65 35.82
N GLU A 237 3.73 -3.65 35.44
CA GLU A 237 4.20 -5.01 35.19
C GLU A 237 5.22 -5.06 34.04
N LEU A 238 4.95 -4.32 32.96
CA LEU A 238 5.91 -4.19 31.87
C LEU A 238 7.17 -3.45 32.36
N GLY A 239 7.03 -2.37 33.13
CA GLY A 239 8.17 -1.66 33.72
C GLY A 239 9.08 -2.57 34.56
N GLU A 240 8.50 -3.38 35.44
CA GLU A 240 9.23 -4.37 36.22
C GLU A 240 9.95 -5.40 35.32
N ALA A 241 9.32 -5.82 34.22
CA ALA A 241 9.92 -6.76 33.26
C ALA A 241 11.13 -6.15 32.53
N LEU A 242 11.09 -4.87 32.15
CA LEU A 242 12.18 -4.17 31.46
C LEU A 242 13.44 -4.01 32.33
N THR A 243 13.29 -4.04 33.66
CA THR A 243 14.40 -3.95 34.63
C THR A 243 14.67 -5.27 35.36
N SER A 244 14.16 -6.38 34.84
CA SER A 244 14.30 -7.73 35.40
C SER A 244 14.80 -8.71 34.34
N LYS A 245 15.16 -9.93 34.75
CA LYS A 245 15.70 -10.96 33.84
C LYS A 245 14.77 -11.18 32.63
N LEU A 246 15.29 -10.86 31.44
CA LEU A 246 14.72 -11.20 30.15
C LEU A 246 15.65 -12.13 29.38
N VAL A 247 15.05 -12.99 28.56
CA VAL A 247 15.79 -13.98 27.78
C VAL A 247 15.24 -14.08 26.36
N TRP A 248 16.11 -14.46 25.41
CA TRP A 248 15.70 -14.74 24.03
C TRP A 248 15.10 -16.15 23.90
N SER A 249 14.00 -16.27 23.18
CA SER A 249 13.25 -17.52 23.03
C SER A 249 13.31 -18.17 21.65
N GLY A 250 14.06 -17.58 20.72
CA GLY A 250 14.22 -18.11 19.38
C GLY A 250 15.08 -19.38 19.34
N ALA A 251 14.62 -20.39 18.59
CA ALA A 251 15.22 -21.72 18.59
C ALA A 251 16.66 -21.72 18.04
N LEU A 252 16.96 -20.86 17.07
CA LEU A 252 18.29 -20.76 16.49
C LEU A 252 19.25 -20.07 17.45
N GLY A 253 18.85 -18.96 18.07
CA GLY A 253 19.65 -18.27 19.10
C GLY A 253 19.93 -19.18 20.30
N ILE A 254 18.93 -19.95 20.76
CA ILE A 254 19.11 -20.96 21.81
C ILE A 254 20.15 -22.00 21.40
N ALA A 255 20.06 -22.54 20.18
CA ALA A 255 21.00 -23.54 19.69
C ALA A 255 22.43 -22.99 19.56
N ALA A 256 22.58 -21.76 19.07
CA ALA A 256 23.87 -21.07 18.97
C ALA A 256 24.50 -20.82 20.35
N ASN A 257 23.67 -20.57 21.36
CA ASN A 257 24.10 -20.38 22.75
C ASN A 257 24.11 -21.70 23.57
N GLY A 258 24.46 -22.82 22.94
CA GLY A 258 24.67 -24.10 23.62
C GLY A 258 23.41 -24.73 24.22
N GLY A 259 22.22 -24.40 23.68
CA GLY A 259 20.93 -24.89 24.19
C GLY A 259 20.36 -24.05 25.34
N VAL A 260 21.03 -22.97 25.74
CA VAL A 260 20.59 -22.06 26.80
C VAL A 260 20.00 -20.80 26.18
N LYS A 261 18.84 -20.34 26.69
CA LYS A 261 18.26 -19.07 26.25
C LYS A 261 19.24 -17.91 26.47
N PRO A 262 19.63 -17.16 25.43
CA PRO A 262 20.50 -15.98 25.57
C PRO A 262 19.92 -14.99 26.58
N LEU A 263 20.77 -14.51 27.50
CA LEU A 263 20.40 -13.50 28.48
C LEU A 263 20.47 -12.10 27.84
N LEU A 264 19.44 -11.29 28.05
CA LEU A 264 19.38 -9.92 27.55
C LEU A 264 19.83 -8.94 28.62
N TYR A 265 20.35 -7.79 28.20
CA TYR A 265 20.77 -6.71 29.07
C TYR A 265 19.54 -6.00 29.65
N THR A 266 19.24 -6.27 30.90
CA THR A 266 18.16 -5.61 31.65
C THR A 266 18.68 -5.16 33.02
N PRO A 267 19.50 -4.08 33.04
CA PRO A 267 20.02 -3.52 34.28
C PRO A 267 18.89 -3.12 35.23
N LYS A 268 19.21 -3.03 36.53
CA LYS A 268 18.25 -2.63 37.57
C LYS A 268 17.69 -1.23 37.33
N ASN A 269 18.52 -0.33 36.80
CA ASN A 269 18.09 0.97 36.33
C ASN A 269 17.95 0.86 34.82
N TYR A 270 16.80 1.25 34.29
CA TYR A 270 16.57 1.21 32.85
C TYR A 270 17.54 2.17 32.13
N GLU A 271 18.11 1.73 31.02
CA GLU A 271 19.03 2.54 30.21
C GLU A 271 18.45 2.73 28.80
N ASP A 272 18.05 3.97 28.50
CA ASP A 272 17.48 4.35 27.21
C ASP A 272 18.41 3.95 26.05
N GLY A 273 17.84 3.19 25.12
CA GLY A 273 18.53 2.67 23.93
C GLY A 273 19.49 1.51 24.19
N SER A 274 19.58 1.01 25.43
CA SER A 274 20.34 -0.21 25.73
C SER A 274 19.53 -1.34 26.35
N SER A 275 18.73 -1.04 27.37
CA SER A 275 17.89 -2.05 28.02
C SER A 275 17.06 -2.83 27.01
N VAL A 276 16.96 -4.15 27.19
CA VAL A 276 16.26 -5.12 26.34
C VAL A 276 16.87 -5.31 24.95
N SER A 277 17.49 -4.30 24.36
CA SER A 277 18.00 -4.27 22.99
C SER A 277 19.42 -4.78 22.83
N HIS A 278 20.00 -5.35 23.89
CA HIS A 278 21.36 -5.90 23.91
C HIS A 278 21.41 -7.27 24.58
N LEU A 279 22.47 -8.01 24.28
CA LEU A 279 22.88 -9.17 25.07
C LEU A 279 23.49 -8.71 26.40
N ASP A 280 23.32 -9.51 27.44
CA ASP A 280 23.83 -9.18 28.77
C ASP A 280 25.35 -8.96 28.78
N GLU A 281 25.77 -7.75 29.16
CA GLU A 281 27.16 -7.30 29.22
C GLU A 281 28.05 -8.25 30.02
N ALA A 282 27.61 -8.66 31.22
CA ALA A 282 28.40 -9.50 32.11
C ALA A 282 28.63 -10.92 31.55
N THR A 283 27.71 -11.39 30.71
CA THR A 283 27.77 -12.71 30.10
C THR A 283 28.54 -12.70 28.78
N PHE A 284 28.35 -11.68 27.93
CA PHE A 284 28.77 -11.74 26.52
C PHE A 284 29.93 -10.83 26.12
N SER A 285 30.31 -9.83 26.92
CA SER A 285 31.45 -8.92 26.60
C SER A 285 32.79 -9.62 26.37
N SER A 286 32.97 -10.81 26.95
CA SER A 286 34.18 -11.64 26.77
C SER A 286 33.97 -12.85 25.85
N ALA A 287 32.83 -12.93 25.16
CA ALA A 287 32.45 -14.05 24.29
C ALA A 287 33.05 -13.99 22.87
N GLY A 288 34.05 -13.14 22.64
CA GLY A 288 34.71 -13.00 21.34
C GLY A 288 33.74 -12.44 20.29
N PRO A 289 33.58 -13.09 19.11
CA PRO A 289 32.66 -12.60 18.09
C PRO A 289 31.20 -12.44 18.54
N ASP A 290 30.77 -13.15 19.59
CA ASP A 290 29.40 -13.04 20.13
C ASP A 290 29.22 -11.85 21.10
N ALA A 291 30.27 -11.06 21.34
CA ALA A 291 30.21 -9.81 22.09
C ALA A 291 29.57 -8.65 21.30
N VAL A 292 29.33 -8.82 19.99
CA VAL A 292 28.93 -7.72 19.09
C VAL A 292 27.71 -6.93 19.58
N MET A 293 26.75 -7.57 20.25
CA MET A 293 25.57 -6.90 20.81
C MET A 293 25.62 -6.71 22.34
N SER A 294 26.79 -6.63 22.96
CA SER A 294 26.91 -6.04 24.30
C SER A 294 26.69 -4.52 24.21
N PRO A 295 26.10 -3.89 25.24
CA PRO A 295 25.79 -2.46 25.23
C PRO A 295 27.05 -1.57 25.25
N ASN A 296 28.19 -2.09 25.72
CA ASN A 296 29.45 -1.35 25.76
C ASN A 296 30.46 -1.94 24.78
N LEU A 297 31.24 -1.05 24.15
CA LEU A 297 32.46 -1.38 23.43
C LEU A 297 33.65 -0.81 24.21
N ASP A 298 34.52 -1.67 24.73
CA ASP A 298 35.70 -1.23 25.47
C ASP A 298 36.75 -0.61 24.52
N ALA A 299 37.53 0.36 25.01
CA ALA A 299 38.59 0.97 24.20
C ALA A 299 39.71 -0.05 23.93
N GLY A 300 40.02 -0.29 22.66
CA GLY A 300 40.92 -1.34 22.20
C GLY A 300 40.25 -2.68 21.87
N GLU A 301 38.95 -2.80 22.09
CA GLU A 301 38.14 -3.95 21.66
C GLU A 301 37.87 -3.91 20.15
N ILE A 302 37.85 -5.09 19.52
CA ILE A 302 37.64 -5.26 18.08
C ILE A 302 36.79 -6.50 17.80
N PHE A 303 35.69 -6.28 17.09
CA PHE A 303 34.95 -7.33 16.37
C PHE A 303 34.60 -6.86 14.96
N HIS A 304 34.93 -7.68 13.96
CA HIS A 304 34.70 -7.38 12.54
C HIS A 304 33.75 -8.37 11.87
N GLU A 305 33.11 -9.23 12.65
CA GLU A 305 32.08 -10.19 12.23
C GLU A 305 30.96 -10.20 13.28
N PRO A 306 29.69 -10.44 12.91
CA PRO A 306 28.56 -10.35 13.85
C PRO A 306 28.52 -11.46 14.91
N GLY A 307 29.27 -12.56 14.70
CA GLY A 307 29.25 -13.74 15.57
C GLY A 307 28.08 -14.70 15.27
N PRO A 308 28.24 -16.01 15.53
CA PRO A 308 27.20 -17.00 15.29
C PRO A 308 25.91 -16.76 16.08
N LEU A 309 25.98 -16.21 17.30
CA LEU A 309 24.81 -15.96 18.13
C LEU A 309 23.92 -14.88 17.54
N LEU A 310 24.48 -13.71 17.22
CA LEU A 310 23.72 -12.62 16.60
C LEU A 310 23.11 -13.07 15.28
N LEU A 311 23.87 -13.76 14.42
CA LEU A 311 23.35 -14.28 13.15
C LEU A 311 22.18 -15.24 13.35
N ALA A 312 22.24 -16.11 14.36
CA ALA A 312 21.16 -17.03 14.69
C ALA A 312 19.91 -16.29 15.20
N MET A 313 20.07 -15.29 16.05
CA MET A 313 18.95 -14.45 16.54
C MET A 313 18.33 -13.61 15.40
N MET A 314 19.14 -13.06 14.49
CA MET A 314 18.65 -12.36 13.31
C MET A 314 17.89 -13.30 12.36
N GLN A 315 18.30 -14.58 12.28
CA GLN A 315 17.58 -15.57 11.51
C GLN A 315 16.28 -16.01 12.20
N ASP A 316 16.23 -16.03 13.54
CA ASP A 316 14.97 -16.20 14.28
C ASP A 316 13.96 -15.10 13.92
N LEU A 317 14.38 -13.83 13.82
CA LEU A 317 13.49 -12.71 13.44
C LEU A 317 12.79 -12.87 12.08
N ARG A 318 13.32 -13.73 11.20
CA ARG A 318 12.70 -14.06 9.89
C ARG A 318 11.59 -15.10 10.01
N ASN A 319 11.46 -15.76 11.16
CA ASN A 319 10.48 -16.79 11.45
C ASN A 319 9.33 -16.24 12.30
N LYS A 320 8.27 -17.04 12.42
CA LYS A 320 7.18 -16.71 13.34
C LYS A 320 7.65 -16.95 14.79
N PRO A 321 7.51 -15.97 15.70
CA PRO A 321 7.91 -16.15 17.09
C PRO A 321 7.09 -17.24 17.78
N PRO A 322 7.60 -17.81 18.90
CA PRO A 322 6.85 -18.75 19.72
C PRO A 322 5.46 -18.17 20.06
N VAL A 323 4.47 -19.05 20.19
CA VAL A 323 3.12 -18.63 20.62
C VAL A 323 3.18 -18.06 22.04
N GLY A 324 2.41 -17.01 22.27
CA GLY A 324 2.29 -16.44 23.61
C GLY A 324 1.47 -17.33 24.53
N ILE A 325 1.49 -16.99 25.82
CA ILE A 325 0.70 -17.67 26.84
C ILE A 325 -0.49 -16.78 27.18
N ALA A 326 -1.71 -17.34 27.11
CA ALA A 326 -2.91 -16.62 27.52
C ALA A 326 -2.88 -16.34 29.03
N VAL A 327 -3.08 -15.09 29.45
CA VAL A 327 -3.11 -14.69 30.87
C VAL A 327 -4.52 -14.34 31.38
N GLY A 328 -5.52 -14.37 30.51
CA GLY A 328 -6.92 -14.14 30.87
C GLY A 328 -7.87 -14.49 29.74
N ILE A 329 -9.18 -14.48 30.00
CA ILE A 329 -10.19 -14.68 28.96
C ILE A 329 -10.24 -13.46 28.00
N PRO A 330 -10.61 -13.66 26.72
CA PRO A 330 -10.78 -12.54 25.80
C PRO A 330 -11.92 -11.61 26.23
N GLN A 331 -11.75 -10.30 26.00
CA GLN A 331 -12.86 -9.34 26.05
C GLN A 331 -13.73 -9.45 24.78
N GLN A 332 -14.83 -8.69 24.73
CA GLN A 332 -15.67 -8.61 23.53
C GLN A 332 -14.87 -8.08 22.33
N VAL A 333 -15.18 -8.58 21.13
CA VAL A 333 -14.68 -7.97 19.89
C VAL A 333 -15.25 -6.56 19.75
N ARG A 334 -14.54 -5.68 19.04
CA ARG A 334 -14.91 -4.27 18.87
C ARG A 334 -15.43 -4.02 17.46
N ASN A 335 -16.14 -2.92 17.24
CA ASN A 335 -16.59 -2.46 15.92
C ASN A 335 -17.30 -3.53 15.06
N ALA A 336 -18.06 -4.41 15.71
CA ALA A 336 -18.78 -5.51 15.07
C ALA A 336 -19.87 -4.99 14.11
N GLN A 337 -19.75 -5.36 12.82
CA GLN A 337 -20.67 -4.94 11.77
C GLN A 337 -20.94 -6.09 10.80
N ALA A 338 -22.17 -6.13 10.28
CA ALA A 338 -22.55 -6.98 9.17
C ALA A 338 -22.84 -6.11 7.94
N LEU A 339 -22.31 -6.54 6.79
CA LEU A 339 -22.51 -5.88 5.50
C LEU A 339 -23.34 -6.79 4.57
N ILE A 340 -24.22 -6.15 3.80
CA ILE A 340 -25.10 -6.79 2.83
C ILE A 340 -24.27 -7.46 1.74
N SER A 341 -24.58 -8.70 1.35
CA SER A 341 -24.04 -9.38 0.16
C SER A 341 -25.12 -10.26 -0.49
N ASP A 342 -24.81 -10.95 -1.59
CA ASP A 342 -25.75 -11.81 -2.30
C ASP A 342 -25.76 -13.23 -1.75
N SER A 343 -26.91 -13.61 -1.19
CA SER A 343 -27.13 -14.85 -0.46
C SER A 343 -26.09 -15.08 0.65
N ALA A 344 -25.57 -13.96 1.18
CA ALA A 344 -24.49 -13.92 2.14
C ALA A 344 -24.48 -12.60 2.94
N ALA A 345 -23.70 -12.57 4.01
CA ALA A 345 -23.33 -11.37 4.75
C ALA A 345 -21.83 -11.36 4.99
N ILE A 346 -21.21 -10.17 4.96
CA ILE A 346 -19.80 -9.99 5.34
C ILE A 346 -19.76 -9.46 6.76
N ILE A 347 -19.15 -10.20 7.67
CA ILE A 347 -19.04 -9.83 9.08
C ILE A 347 -17.63 -9.28 9.32
N ARG A 348 -17.54 -8.06 9.84
CA ARG A 348 -16.28 -7.42 10.20
C ARG A 348 -16.30 -7.00 11.66
N PHE A 349 -15.15 -7.03 12.30
CA PHE A 349 -14.95 -6.66 13.69
C PHE A 349 -13.45 -6.53 13.94
N ASP A 350 -13.09 -5.68 14.90
CA ASP A 350 -11.73 -5.58 15.39
C ASP A 350 -11.51 -6.55 16.56
N PRO A 351 -10.29 -7.08 16.74
CA PRO A 351 -9.96 -7.86 17.91
C PRO A 351 -10.29 -7.14 19.24
N PRO A 352 -10.56 -7.90 20.31
CA PRO A 352 -10.65 -7.41 21.69
C PRO A 352 -9.45 -6.53 22.06
N ALA A 353 -9.65 -5.56 22.95
CA ALA A 353 -8.56 -4.67 23.37
C ALA A 353 -7.41 -5.45 24.04
N ASN A 354 -7.72 -6.53 24.76
CA ASN A 354 -6.75 -7.43 25.37
C ASN A 354 -6.30 -8.59 24.46
N ALA A 355 -6.47 -8.52 23.14
CA ALA A 355 -6.23 -9.64 22.23
C ALA A 355 -4.82 -10.26 22.34
N ARG A 356 -3.79 -9.43 22.60
CA ARG A 356 -2.41 -9.89 22.82
C ARG A 356 -2.30 -10.68 24.12
N ALA A 357 -2.59 -10.08 25.27
CA ALA A 357 -2.57 -10.79 26.55
C ALA A 357 -3.49 -12.04 26.58
N ALA A 358 -4.62 -12.01 25.88
CA ALA A 358 -5.55 -13.13 25.82
C ALA A 358 -5.12 -14.23 24.83
N GLN A 359 -4.20 -13.99 23.89
CA GLN A 359 -3.79 -14.98 22.87
C GLN A 359 -4.99 -15.66 22.20
N ILE A 360 -5.81 -14.87 21.51
CA ILE A 360 -7.05 -15.35 20.89
C ILE A 360 -6.75 -16.44 19.86
N THR A 361 -7.44 -17.57 19.99
CA THR A 361 -7.28 -18.71 19.08
C THR A 361 -8.38 -18.77 18.03
N SER A 362 -9.57 -18.25 18.32
CA SER A 362 -10.68 -18.22 17.36
C SER A 362 -11.76 -17.18 17.71
N TYR A 363 -12.57 -16.86 16.71
CA TYR A 363 -13.80 -16.09 16.80
C TYR A 363 -14.96 -16.96 16.34
N THR A 364 -16.02 -17.05 17.13
CA THR A 364 -17.22 -17.79 16.75
C THR A 364 -18.31 -16.81 16.36
N VAL A 365 -18.81 -16.93 15.13
CA VAL A 365 -19.91 -16.11 14.61
C VAL A 365 -21.17 -16.96 14.55
N ARG A 366 -22.18 -16.55 15.30
CA ARG A 366 -23.51 -17.17 15.40
C ARG A 366 -24.53 -16.38 14.61
N ASN A 367 -25.24 -17.03 13.70
CA ASN A 367 -26.46 -16.48 13.11
C ASN A 367 -27.58 -16.54 14.15
N VAL A 368 -28.00 -15.37 14.66
CA VAL A 368 -28.99 -15.28 15.74
C VAL A 368 -30.34 -15.86 15.33
N LYS A 369 -30.66 -15.82 14.03
CA LYS A 369 -31.96 -16.28 13.50
C LYS A 369 -32.02 -17.79 13.33
N THR A 370 -30.94 -18.42 12.84
CA THR A 370 -30.93 -19.86 12.58
C THR A 370 -30.27 -20.67 13.70
N GLY A 371 -29.53 -20.01 14.59
CA GLY A 371 -28.70 -20.65 15.61
C GLY A 371 -27.41 -21.28 15.07
N ALA A 372 -27.15 -21.21 13.76
CA ALA A 372 -25.96 -21.77 13.15
C ALA A 372 -24.69 -21.01 13.57
N GLU A 373 -23.62 -21.74 13.88
CA GLU A 373 -22.34 -21.18 14.33
C GLU A 373 -21.20 -21.64 13.44
N LYS A 374 -20.20 -20.77 13.28
CA LYS A 374 -18.95 -21.11 12.61
C LYS A 374 -17.79 -20.34 13.23
N SER A 375 -16.66 -21.03 13.39
CA SER A 375 -15.44 -20.45 13.93
C SER A 375 -14.49 -20.01 12.83
N TYR A 376 -13.77 -18.93 13.11
CA TYR A 376 -12.83 -18.26 12.24
C TYR A 376 -11.60 -17.82 13.04
N THR A 377 -10.50 -17.48 12.37
CA THR A 377 -9.27 -16.99 13.03
C THR A 377 -8.97 -15.53 12.70
N ASN A 378 -9.73 -14.93 11.78
CA ASN A 378 -9.54 -13.57 11.30
C ASN A 378 -10.88 -12.91 10.96
N SER A 379 -10.80 -11.64 10.59
CA SER A 379 -11.91 -10.77 10.20
C SER A 379 -11.42 -9.86 9.06
N PRO A 380 -12.24 -9.52 8.05
CA PRO A 380 -13.66 -9.87 7.89
C PRO A 380 -13.89 -11.32 7.44
N VAL A 381 -15.12 -11.82 7.61
CA VAL A 381 -15.56 -13.18 7.21
C VAL A 381 -16.84 -13.16 6.39
N VAL A 382 -16.98 -14.08 5.42
CA VAL A 382 -18.19 -14.20 4.60
C VAL A 382 -19.04 -15.38 5.08
N LEU A 383 -20.28 -15.09 5.46
CA LEU A 383 -21.30 -16.09 5.82
C LEU A 383 -22.25 -16.29 4.65
N THR A 384 -22.21 -17.45 4.01
CA THR A 384 -23.02 -17.81 2.84
C THR A 384 -24.28 -18.60 3.22
N GLY A 385 -25.16 -18.85 2.25
CA GLY A 385 -26.36 -19.67 2.44
C GLY A 385 -27.53 -18.90 3.06
N LEU A 386 -27.48 -17.57 3.05
CA LEU A 386 -28.57 -16.71 3.53
C LEU A 386 -29.62 -16.52 2.43
N LYS A 387 -30.88 -16.31 2.81
CA LYS A 387 -31.96 -16.01 1.86
C LYS A 387 -32.03 -14.49 1.60
N ASN A 388 -31.93 -14.11 0.33
CA ASN A 388 -32.14 -12.71 -0.08
C ASN A 388 -33.53 -12.20 0.34
N GLY A 389 -33.60 -10.93 0.77
CA GLY A 389 -34.81 -10.30 1.29
C GLY A 389 -35.19 -10.70 2.73
N THR A 390 -34.38 -11.52 3.41
CA THR A 390 -34.61 -11.89 4.82
C THR A 390 -33.66 -11.14 5.74
N SER A 391 -34.16 -10.55 6.83
CA SER A 391 -33.31 -9.88 7.83
C SER A 391 -32.58 -10.88 8.73
N TYR A 392 -31.29 -10.63 8.98
CA TYR A 392 -30.38 -11.38 9.84
C TYR A 392 -29.56 -10.47 10.75
N THR A 393 -29.19 -10.97 11.93
CA THR A 393 -28.18 -10.42 12.84
C THR A 393 -27.22 -11.53 13.26
N PHE A 394 -26.00 -11.15 13.64
CA PHE A 394 -24.96 -12.09 14.02
C PHE A 394 -24.39 -11.74 15.39
N SER A 395 -24.13 -12.76 16.20
CA SER A 395 -23.46 -12.63 17.49
C SER A 395 -22.03 -13.16 17.37
N ILE A 396 -21.05 -12.44 17.89
CA ILE A 396 -19.63 -12.80 17.79
C ILE A 396 -19.04 -12.95 19.19
N THR A 397 -18.28 -14.01 19.42
CA THR A 397 -17.45 -14.22 20.61
C THR A 397 -16.00 -14.47 20.21
N ALA A 398 -15.06 -14.12 21.09
CA ALA A 398 -13.65 -14.45 20.97
C ALA A 398 -13.28 -15.52 22.01
N SER A 399 -12.45 -16.50 21.63
CA SER A 399 -12.08 -17.62 22.49
C SER A 399 -10.57 -17.86 22.52
N ASN A 400 -10.10 -18.39 23.65
CA ASN A 400 -8.74 -18.89 23.85
C ASN A 400 -8.78 -20.19 24.68
N SER A 401 -7.63 -20.65 25.18
CA SER A 401 -7.53 -21.83 26.05
C SER A 401 -8.15 -21.66 27.45
N LEU A 402 -8.37 -20.43 27.91
CA LEU A 402 -8.89 -20.10 29.24
C LEU A 402 -10.41 -19.88 29.25
N GLY A 403 -11.01 -19.54 28.11
CA GLY A 403 -12.45 -19.32 28.03
C GLY A 403 -12.90 -18.55 26.79
N THR A 404 -14.13 -18.03 26.84
CA THR A 404 -14.79 -17.30 25.76
C THR A 404 -15.32 -15.98 26.28
N SER A 405 -15.25 -14.93 25.48
CA SER A 405 -15.77 -13.61 25.80
C SER A 405 -17.30 -13.59 25.89
N ASP A 406 -17.84 -12.52 26.47
CA ASP A 406 -19.24 -12.17 26.24
C ASP A 406 -19.53 -11.97 24.73
N PRO A 407 -20.75 -12.25 24.27
CA PRO A 407 -21.14 -12.05 22.88
C PRO A 407 -21.43 -10.57 22.57
N ILE A 408 -21.09 -10.14 21.35
CA ILE A 408 -21.55 -8.86 20.78
C ILE A 408 -22.37 -9.08 19.51
N THR A 409 -23.48 -8.35 19.36
CA THR A 409 -24.39 -8.48 18.21
C THR A 409 -24.15 -7.38 17.19
N THR A 410 -24.07 -7.75 15.91
CA THR A 410 -23.93 -6.82 14.78
C THR A 410 -25.23 -6.04 14.51
N ASN A 411 -25.15 -5.01 13.65
CA ASN A 411 -26.34 -4.47 12.98
C ASN A 411 -27.10 -5.54 12.19
N ALA A 412 -28.37 -5.25 11.89
CA ALA A 412 -29.17 -6.09 10.99
C ALA A 412 -28.76 -5.89 9.52
N VAL A 413 -28.82 -6.97 8.74
CA VAL A 413 -28.61 -6.95 7.29
C VAL A 413 -29.69 -7.73 6.56
N ILE A 414 -30.04 -7.26 5.37
CA ILE A 414 -30.95 -7.94 4.45
C ILE A 414 -30.15 -8.25 3.19
N PRO A 415 -29.72 -9.52 2.97
CA PRO A 415 -29.00 -9.92 1.77
C PRO A 415 -29.77 -9.58 0.49
N GLN A 416 -29.06 -9.18 -0.56
CA GLN A 416 -29.62 -8.68 -1.82
C GLN A 416 -29.00 -9.43 -2.99
N ALA A 417 -29.82 -9.81 -3.97
CA ALA A 417 -29.30 -10.44 -5.18
C ALA A 417 -28.47 -9.44 -6.00
N GLY A 418 -27.31 -9.89 -6.50
CA GLY A 418 -26.50 -9.09 -7.42
C GLY A 418 -27.15 -8.96 -8.79
N TRP A 419 -26.65 -8.02 -9.60
CA TRP A 419 -27.14 -7.78 -10.95
C TRP A 419 -26.87 -8.96 -11.88
N LYS A 420 -27.71 -9.11 -12.91
CA LYS A 420 -27.55 -10.19 -13.89
C LYS A 420 -26.33 -9.93 -14.77
N LYS A 421 -25.44 -10.93 -14.88
CA LYS A 421 -24.15 -10.84 -15.58
C LYS A 421 -24.16 -11.53 -16.95
N THR A 422 -23.36 -11.05 -17.89
CA THR A 422 -23.08 -11.69 -19.18
C THR A 422 -21.65 -11.39 -19.59
N VAL A 423 -20.87 -12.42 -19.91
CA VAL A 423 -19.43 -12.30 -20.22
C VAL A 423 -19.22 -11.70 -21.61
N ILE A 424 -18.34 -10.70 -21.72
CA ILE A 424 -17.87 -10.10 -22.98
C ILE A 424 -16.51 -10.69 -23.37
N ASP A 425 -15.57 -10.71 -22.42
CA ASP A 425 -14.24 -11.30 -22.62
C ASP A 425 -13.89 -12.25 -21.48
N PRO A 426 -13.92 -13.58 -21.69
CA PRO A 426 -13.65 -14.56 -20.63
C PRO A 426 -12.16 -14.73 -20.32
N ALA A 427 -11.26 -14.15 -21.14
CA ALA A 427 -9.82 -14.40 -21.09
C ALA A 427 -9.01 -13.13 -20.80
N ALA A 428 -9.61 -12.16 -20.10
CA ALA A 428 -8.96 -10.90 -19.77
C ALA A 428 -9.16 -10.56 -18.31
N GLN A 429 -8.09 -10.20 -17.63
CA GLN A 429 -8.18 -9.55 -16.32
C GLN A 429 -8.40 -8.05 -16.54
N ALA A 430 -9.66 -7.69 -16.81
CA ALA A 430 -10.02 -6.33 -17.18
C ALA A 430 -9.92 -5.37 -15.97
N HIS A 431 -9.25 -4.23 -16.16
CA HIS A 431 -9.22 -3.10 -15.24
C HIS A 431 -9.03 -1.79 -16.03
N ASN A 432 -9.14 -0.63 -15.36
CA ASN A 432 -8.96 0.71 -15.94
C ASN A 432 -9.65 0.84 -17.31
N LEU A 433 -10.97 0.84 -17.30
CA LEU A 433 -11.82 0.71 -18.47
C LEU A 433 -12.71 1.94 -18.67
N THR A 434 -12.99 2.22 -19.93
CA THR A 434 -13.87 3.32 -20.33
C THR A 434 -14.72 2.90 -21.52
N SER A 435 -15.78 3.64 -21.80
CA SER A 435 -16.62 3.35 -22.95
C SER A 435 -17.10 4.61 -23.67
N VAL A 436 -17.37 4.43 -24.95
CA VAL A 436 -17.91 5.47 -25.82
C VAL A 436 -18.92 4.87 -26.80
N THR A 437 -19.73 5.74 -27.40
CA THR A 437 -20.48 5.36 -28.60
C THR A 437 -19.65 5.68 -29.84
N PHE A 438 -19.18 4.65 -30.53
CA PHE A 438 -18.37 4.75 -31.74
C PHE A 438 -19.06 4.10 -32.94
N ASN A 439 -19.15 4.85 -34.05
CA ASN A 439 -19.86 4.45 -35.26
C ASN A 439 -21.26 3.90 -34.95
N THR A 440 -22.01 4.62 -34.11
CA THR A 440 -23.37 4.30 -33.62
C THR A 440 -23.51 3.09 -32.71
N ASN A 441 -22.40 2.44 -32.32
CA ASN A 441 -22.41 1.27 -31.44
C ASN A 441 -21.52 1.47 -30.20
N PRO A 442 -21.75 0.72 -29.11
CA PRO A 442 -20.84 0.72 -27.98
C PRO A 442 -19.44 0.21 -28.32
N ALA A 443 -18.45 0.91 -27.78
CA ALA A 443 -17.06 0.52 -27.75
C ALA A 443 -16.56 0.57 -26.30
N VAL A 444 -15.89 -0.49 -25.85
CA VAL A 444 -15.29 -0.58 -24.51
C VAL A 444 -13.79 -0.72 -24.67
N ILE A 445 -13.04 0.15 -24.00
CA ILE A 445 -11.59 0.12 -23.94
C ILE A 445 -11.22 -0.34 -22.53
N TYR A 446 -10.30 -1.28 -22.39
CA TYR A 446 -9.92 -1.86 -21.09
C TYR A 446 -8.48 -2.37 -21.11
N GLN A 447 -7.81 -2.26 -19.98
CA GLN A 447 -6.50 -2.89 -19.78
C GLN A 447 -6.68 -4.36 -19.41
N ASP A 448 -5.75 -5.21 -19.84
CA ASP A 448 -5.70 -6.64 -19.53
C ASP A 448 -4.42 -6.96 -18.75
N ALA A 449 -4.53 -7.06 -17.43
CA ALA A 449 -3.39 -7.23 -16.52
C ALA A 449 -2.56 -8.49 -16.82
N ILE A 450 -3.16 -9.53 -17.42
CA ILE A 450 -2.49 -10.80 -17.72
C ILE A 450 -1.34 -10.59 -18.69
N ASN A 451 -1.57 -9.81 -19.74
CA ASN A 451 -0.61 -9.60 -20.83
C ASN A 451 -0.08 -8.15 -20.88
N GLY A 452 -0.63 -7.24 -20.08
CA GLY A 452 -0.27 -5.83 -20.07
C GLY A 452 -0.71 -5.08 -21.33
N ALA A 453 -1.76 -5.53 -22.01
CA ALA A 453 -2.27 -4.92 -23.22
C ALA A 453 -3.48 -4.02 -22.96
N LEU A 454 -3.62 -2.97 -23.79
CA LEU A 454 -4.86 -2.21 -23.92
C LEU A 454 -5.71 -2.86 -25.03
N LYS A 455 -6.96 -3.19 -24.72
CA LYS A 455 -7.88 -3.89 -25.61
C LYS A 455 -9.10 -3.01 -25.91
N LEU A 456 -9.66 -3.22 -27.09
CA LEU A 456 -10.86 -2.57 -27.58
C LEU A 456 -11.89 -3.64 -27.95
N ALA A 457 -13.03 -3.65 -27.26
CA ALA A 457 -14.20 -4.45 -27.61
C ALA A 457 -15.23 -3.58 -28.34
N LEU A 458 -15.57 -3.96 -29.56
CA LEU A 458 -16.54 -3.28 -30.42
C LEU A 458 -17.81 -4.12 -30.58
N TRP A 459 -18.96 -3.52 -30.30
CA TRP A 459 -20.25 -4.15 -30.55
C TRP A 459 -20.70 -3.92 -32.00
N ASN A 460 -21.05 -4.99 -32.72
CA ASN A 460 -21.54 -4.88 -34.10
C ASN A 460 -23.06 -5.03 -34.25
N GLY A 461 -23.80 -5.01 -33.14
CA GLY A 461 -25.24 -5.31 -33.11
C GLY A 461 -25.58 -6.75 -32.73
N LYS A 462 -24.61 -7.68 -32.78
CA LYS A 462 -24.83 -9.10 -32.48
C LYS A 462 -23.75 -9.71 -31.59
N VAL A 463 -22.49 -9.41 -31.86
CA VAL A 463 -21.33 -9.96 -31.17
C VAL A 463 -20.29 -8.88 -30.89
N TRP A 464 -19.45 -9.13 -29.90
CA TRP A 464 -18.29 -8.31 -29.58
C TRP A 464 -17.07 -8.78 -30.38
N SER A 465 -16.49 -7.89 -31.18
CA SER A 465 -15.16 -8.10 -31.76
C SER A 465 -14.11 -7.42 -30.90
N LYS A 466 -12.99 -8.11 -30.63
CA LYS A 466 -11.94 -7.64 -29.72
C LYS A 466 -10.64 -7.41 -30.48
N LEU A 467 -10.03 -6.26 -30.27
CA LEU A 467 -8.77 -5.84 -30.89
C LEU A 467 -7.77 -5.46 -29.79
N THR A 468 -6.47 -5.62 -30.08
CA THR A 468 -5.41 -5.05 -29.25
C THR A 468 -5.08 -3.65 -29.76
N VAL A 469 -5.23 -2.65 -28.90
CA VAL A 469 -4.89 -1.25 -29.19
C VAL A 469 -3.39 -1.07 -29.08
N ASP A 470 -2.82 -1.31 -27.90
CA ASP A 470 -1.39 -1.15 -27.63
C ASP A 470 -0.95 -2.05 -26.45
N GLY A 471 0.32 -2.01 -26.07
CA GLY A 471 0.87 -2.67 -24.88
C GLY A 471 1.97 -3.67 -25.18
N ARG A 472 2.32 -4.45 -24.15
CA ARG A 472 3.57 -5.22 -24.06
C ARG A 472 3.94 -5.96 -25.34
N GLY A 473 5.18 -5.80 -25.79
CA GLY A 473 5.70 -6.42 -27.00
C GLY A 473 5.23 -5.77 -28.31
N GLY A 474 4.66 -4.56 -28.25
CA GLY A 474 4.25 -3.80 -29.41
C GLY A 474 5.40 -3.42 -30.37
N THR A 475 5.03 -3.22 -31.63
CA THR A 475 5.91 -2.74 -32.72
C THR A 475 5.16 -1.74 -33.60
N SER A 476 5.86 -1.06 -34.52
CA SER A 476 5.24 -0.10 -35.46
C SER A 476 4.53 1.09 -34.78
N GLY A 477 5.22 1.75 -33.85
CA GLY A 477 4.73 2.92 -33.11
C GLY A 477 4.00 2.60 -31.79
N ARG A 478 3.65 1.33 -31.59
CA ARG A 478 3.16 0.77 -30.32
C ARG A 478 4.26 0.71 -29.26
N THR A 479 3.88 0.84 -27.99
CA THR A 479 4.83 0.67 -26.87
C THR A 479 5.23 -0.80 -26.73
N ARG A 480 6.44 -1.04 -26.19
CA ARG A 480 6.89 -2.39 -25.80
C ARG A 480 6.54 -2.72 -24.35
N ASN A 481 6.11 -1.72 -23.58
CA ASN A 481 5.87 -1.82 -22.16
C ASN A 481 4.42 -2.23 -21.88
N ALA A 482 4.14 -2.65 -20.64
CA ALA A 482 2.76 -2.87 -20.23
C ALA A 482 2.04 -1.53 -20.09
N ILE A 483 0.74 -1.53 -20.35
CA ILE A 483 -0.10 -0.35 -20.16
C ILE A 483 -0.41 -0.18 -18.67
N SER A 484 -0.40 1.07 -18.21
CA SER A 484 -0.69 1.43 -16.81
C SER A 484 -1.46 2.75 -16.75
N GLY A 485 -1.86 3.14 -15.53
CA GLY A 485 -2.60 4.39 -15.31
C GLY A 485 -4.04 4.32 -15.79
N GLU A 486 -4.74 5.45 -15.73
CA GLU A 486 -6.10 5.59 -16.24
C GLU A 486 -6.17 5.62 -17.77
N VAL A 487 -7.34 5.28 -18.31
CA VAL A 487 -7.62 5.31 -19.75
C VAL A 487 -8.81 6.21 -20.00
N SER A 488 -8.67 7.19 -20.90
CA SER A 488 -9.79 7.98 -21.39
C SER A 488 -10.00 7.79 -22.89
N ALA A 489 -11.26 7.88 -23.31
CA ALA A 489 -11.64 7.73 -24.71
C ALA A 489 -12.72 8.73 -25.13
N CYS A 490 -12.55 9.29 -26.33
CA CYS A 490 -13.44 10.28 -26.90
C CYS A 490 -13.67 10.02 -28.39
N VAL A 491 -14.73 10.59 -28.95
CA VAL A 491 -15.10 10.35 -30.35
C VAL A 491 -15.25 11.67 -31.09
N SER A 492 -14.64 11.78 -32.27
CA SER A 492 -14.86 12.88 -33.22
C SER A 492 -15.58 12.39 -34.48
N GLY A 493 -16.19 13.32 -35.21
CA GLY A 493 -17.00 13.00 -36.40
C GLY A 493 -18.45 12.66 -36.06
N TYR A 494 -19.19 12.18 -37.05
CA TYR A 494 -20.64 11.96 -36.92
C TYR A 494 -21.06 10.64 -37.59
N GLY A 495 -22.13 10.03 -37.06
CA GLY A 495 -22.73 8.83 -37.62
C GLY A 495 -21.76 7.64 -37.65
N LYS A 496 -21.49 7.12 -38.86
CA LYS A 496 -20.58 5.96 -39.09
C LYS A 496 -19.19 6.36 -39.60
N THR A 497 -18.91 7.65 -39.65
CA THR A 497 -17.61 8.21 -40.06
C THR A 497 -17.05 8.98 -38.88
N GLN A 498 -16.62 8.20 -37.88
CA GLN A 498 -16.05 8.73 -36.64
C GLN A 498 -14.60 8.26 -36.47
N ASN A 499 -13.83 9.04 -35.73
CA ASN A 499 -12.55 8.59 -35.18
C ASN A 499 -12.68 8.39 -33.68
N LEU A 500 -12.16 7.27 -33.20
CA LEU A 500 -12.02 6.97 -31.79
C LEU A 500 -10.64 7.43 -31.31
N HIS A 501 -10.63 8.28 -30.29
CA HIS A 501 -9.44 8.82 -29.65
C HIS A 501 -9.25 8.09 -28.32
N ILE A 502 -8.07 7.50 -28.08
CA ILE A 502 -7.78 6.71 -26.88
C ILE A 502 -6.48 7.23 -26.27
N PHE A 503 -6.52 7.65 -25.00
CA PHE A 503 -5.37 8.15 -24.25
C PHE A 503 -5.05 7.20 -23.09
N TYR A 504 -3.77 6.93 -22.88
CA TYR A 504 -3.27 5.95 -21.91
C TYR A 504 -1.79 6.18 -21.65
N ALA A 505 -1.24 5.58 -20.60
CA ALA A 505 0.19 5.60 -20.33
C ALA A 505 0.80 4.19 -20.31
N ASP A 506 2.13 4.11 -20.31
CA ASP A 506 2.84 2.85 -20.13
C ASP A 506 3.67 2.82 -18.84
N SER A 507 3.91 1.60 -18.36
CA SER A 507 4.37 1.34 -17.00
C SER A 507 5.85 1.64 -16.75
N ILE A 508 6.60 1.99 -17.80
CA ILE A 508 8.05 2.20 -17.70
C ILE A 508 8.40 3.63 -18.09
N ASP A 509 8.00 4.04 -19.30
CA ASP A 509 8.36 5.35 -19.81
C ASP A 509 7.48 6.44 -19.19
N LYS A 510 6.29 6.06 -18.66
CA LYS A 510 5.34 6.96 -17.98
C LYS A 510 4.84 8.12 -18.87
N ASP A 511 5.01 7.96 -20.17
CA ASP A 511 4.55 8.88 -21.21
C ASP A 511 3.03 8.82 -21.37
N LEU A 512 2.40 9.98 -21.62
CA LEU A 512 1.03 10.04 -22.09
C LEU A 512 0.99 9.71 -23.57
N ARG A 513 0.42 8.56 -23.91
CA ARG A 513 0.29 8.04 -25.28
C ARG A 513 -1.12 8.26 -25.81
N TYR A 514 -1.22 8.31 -27.13
CA TYR A 514 -2.48 8.49 -27.83
C TYR A 514 -2.57 7.57 -29.06
N ALA A 515 -3.67 6.85 -29.15
CA ALA A 515 -4.05 6.05 -30.30
C ALA A 515 -5.33 6.62 -30.94
N ILE A 516 -5.32 6.75 -32.28
CA ILE A 516 -6.51 7.07 -33.07
C ILE A 516 -6.91 5.88 -33.92
N TYR A 517 -8.21 5.53 -33.87
CA TYR A 517 -8.79 4.45 -34.64
C TYR A 517 -9.92 4.95 -35.54
N ASP A 518 -9.77 4.75 -36.85
CA ASP A 518 -10.74 5.20 -37.87
C ASP A 518 -11.83 4.16 -38.18
N GLY A 519 -11.88 3.07 -37.41
CA GLY A 519 -12.73 1.91 -37.68
C GLY A 519 -12.04 0.80 -38.48
N LYS A 520 -10.80 1.01 -38.90
CA LYS A 520 -9.98 0.03 -39.65
C LYS A 520 -8.55 -0.06 -39.13
N THR A 521 -7.88 1.08 -38.97
CA THR A 521 -6.45 1.16 -38.65
C THR A 521 -6.20 2.04 -37.43
N PHE A 522 -5.16 1.69 -36.67
CA PHE A 522 -4.65 2.51 -35.58
C PHE A 522 -3.47 3.36 -36.04
N LYS A 523 -3.38 4.59 -35.52
CA LYS A 523 -2.15 5.40 -35.55
C LYS A 523 -1.81 5.84 -34.13
N TYR A 524 -0.52 5.96 -33.84
CA TYR A 524 0.00 6.19 -32.50
C TYR A 524 0.91 7.42 -32.46
N GLU A 525 0.83 8.17 -31.37
CA GLU A 525 1.78 9.23 -31.04
C GLU A 525 1.95 9.32 -29.52
N VAL A 526 3.10 9.84 -29.08
CA VAL A 526 3.28 10.29 -27.69
C VAL A 526 2.77 11.73 -27.62
N VAL A 527 1.92 12.05 -26.65
CA VAL A 527 1.37 13.39 -26.44
C VAL A 527 2.33 14.22 -25.59
N ASP A 528 2.76 13.67 -24.45
CA ASP A 528 3.61 14.35 -23.47
C ASP A 528 4.36 13.32 -22.58
N GLY A 529 5.26 13.78 -21.71
CA GLY A 529 6.08 12.94 -20.81
C GLY A 529 7.48 12.63 -21.34
N ASN A 530 7.66 12.70 -22.66
CA ASN A 530 8.93 12.42 -23.34
C ASN A 530 9.73 13.68 -23.70
N GLY A 531 9.52 14.77 -22.97
CA GLY A 531 10.27 16.02 -23.14
C GLY A 531 11.76 15.84 -22.82
N GLY A 532 12.60 16.78 -23.29
CA GLY A 532 14.04 16.76 -22.97
C GLY A 532 14.35 17.15 -21.52
N ALA A 533 13.41 17.83 -20.85
CA ALA A 533 13.49 18.24 -19.45
C ALA A 533 12.08 18.50 -18.89
N VAL A 534 11.95 18.56 -17.56
CA VAL A 534 10.71 18.96 -16.89
C VAL A 534 10.41 20.44 -17.22
N ASN A 535 9.23 20.72 -17.76
CA ASN A 535 8.79 22.09 -18.05
C ASN A 535 8.17 22.69 -16.79
N ASN A 536 8.95 23.53 -16.10
CA ASN A 536 8.55 24.20 -14.86
C ASN A 536 7.18 24.90 -15.03
N TYR A 537 6.27 24.71 -14.08
CA TYR A 537 4.92 25.26 -14.09
C TYR A 537 4.85 26.80 -14.17
N GLU A 538 5.89 27.51 -13.73
CA GLU A 538 5.99 28.97 -13.82
C GLU A 538 6.26 29.46 -15.26
N ASP A 539 6.71 28.58 -16.16
CA ASP A 539 7.00 28.94 -17.55
C ASP A 539 5.70 29.21 -18.33
N PRO A 540 5.49 30.45 -18.83
CA PRO A 540 4.29 30.77 -19.61
C PRO A 540 4.25 30.06 -20.97
N ILE A 541 5.41 29.60 -21.49
CA ILE A 541 5.49 28.88 -22.75
C ILE A 541 5.52 27.38 -22.44
N ARG A 542 4.36 26.75 -22.62
CA ARG A 542 4.24 25.30 -22.38
C ARG A 542 4.73 24.50 -23.57
N VAL A 543 5.61 23.56 -23.28
CA VAL A 543 6.15 22.56 -24.22
C VAL A 543 6.01 21.16 -23.61
N ARG A 544 6.42 20.13 -24.34
CA ARG A 544 6.50 18.77 -23.79
C ARG A 544 7.39 18.74 -22.55
N THR A 545 6.92 18.10 -21.50
CA THR A 545 7.63 17.90 -20.24
C THR A 545 8.24 16.51 -20.17
N ALA A 546 9.31 16.35 -19.37
CA ALA A 546 9.88 15.06 -18.98
C ALA A 546 9.29 14.52 -17.65
N SER A 547 8.11 15.00 -17.25
CA SER A 547 7.44 14.62 -16.01
C SER A 547 6.77 13.25 -16.13
N ASP A 548 6.54 12.61 -14.98
CA ASP A 548 5.58 11.50 -14.89
C ASP A 548 4.15 12.04 -15.10
N VAL A 549 3.53 11.64 -16.22
CA VAL A 549 2.17 12.04 -16.61
C VAL A 549 1.24 10.82 -16.73
N SER A 550 1.60 9.72 -16.05
CA SER A 550 0.96 8.42 -16.23
C SER A 550 -0.24 8.17 -15.31
N VAL A 551 -0.49 9.06 -14.35
CA VAL A 551 -1.43 8.82 -13.24
C VAL A 551 -2.89 8.87 -13.69
N SER A 552 -3.33 10.03 -14.16
CA SER A 552 -4.75 10.30 -14.44
C SER A 552 -4.90 11.14 -15.71
N ASN A 553 -5.96 10.87 -16.49
CA ASN A 553 -6.26 11.65 -17.69
C ASN A 553 -7.73 11.60 -18.07
N ALA A 554 -8.22 12.68 -18.67
CA ALA A 554 -9.56 12.76 -19.25
C ALA A 554 -9.54 13.53 -20.57
N CYS A 555 -10.31 13.08 -21.55
CA CYS A 555 -10.35 13.71 -22.87
C CYS A 555 -11.67 14.44 -23.12
N SER A 556 -11.63 15.40 -24.05
CA SER A 556 -12.83 16.10 -24.53
C SER A 556 -12.67 16.42 -26.00
N VAL A 557 -13.72 16.19 -26.79
CA VAL A 557 -13.73 16.51 -28.22
C VAL A 557 -14.84 17.50 -28.51
N SER A 558 -14.48 18.59 -29.20
CA SER A 558 -15.42 19.57 -29.73
C SER A 558 -15.27 19.71 -31.25
N SER A 559 -16.11 20.54 -31.88
CA SER A 559 -15.96 20.88 -33.30
C SER A 559 -14.63 21.59 -33.62
N ALA A 560 -14.01 22.21 -32.62
CA ALA A 560 -12.75 22.93 -32.75
C ALA A 560 -11.52 22.02 -32.71
N GLY A 561 -11.60 20.84 -32.09
CA GLY A 561 -10.46 19.92 -31.98
C GLY A 561 -10.58 18.92 -30.83
N VAL A 562 -9.49 18.18 -30.64
CA VAL A 562 -9.31 17.16 -29.60
C VAL A 562 -8.54 17.77 -28.44
N GLN A 563 -8.93 17.45 -27.21
CA GLN A 563 -8.30 17.93 -25.98
C GLN A 563 -8.10 16.73 -25.06
N VAL A 564 -6.97 16.70 -24.35
CA VAL A 564 -6.71 15.78 -23.25
C VAL A 564 -6.14 16.57 -22.08
N PHE A 565 -6.58 16.21 -20.89
CA PHE A 565 -6.17 16.81 -19.62
C PHE A 565 -5.56 15.71 -18.77
N TYR A 566 -4.47 16.01 -18.08
CA TYR A 566 -3.68 15.01 -17.38
C TYR A 566 -2.89 15.66 -16.26
N ARG A 567 -2.67 14.89 -15.20
CA ARG A 567 -1.84 15.32 -14.08
C ARG A 567 -0.37 15.17 -14.39
N ASP A 568 0.41 16.18 -14.02
CA ASP A 568 1.86 16.09 -13.88
C ASP A 568 2.17 15.72 -12.42
N GLU A 569 2.52 14.46 -12.20
CA GLU A 569 2.79 13.91 -10.88
C GLU A 569 4.09 14.46 -10.29
N SER A 570 5.03 14.92 -11.12
CA SER A 570 6.31 15.46 -10.67
C SER A 570 6.18 16.85 -10.07
N GLN A 571 5.15 17.60 -10.47
CA GLN A 571 4.93 18.98 -10.05
C GLN A 571 3.61 19.21 -9.31
N GLY A 572 2.70 18.23 -9.30
CA GLY A 572 1.43 18.36 -8.58
C GLY A 572 0.36 19.18 -9.29
N ILE A 573 0.49 19.40 -10.60
CA ILE A 573 -0.31 20.34 -11.40
C ILE A 573 -1.16 19.63 -12.46
N LEU A 574 -2.20 20.30 -12.94
CA LEU A 574 -3.08 19.82 -14.00
C LEU A 574 -2.71 20.48 -15.32
N LEU A 575 -2.33 19.67 -16.30
CA LEU A 575 -1.95 20.09 -17.65
C LEU A 575 -3.07 19.79 -18.66
N GLY A 576 -2.98 20.48 -19.80
CA GLY A 576 -3.82 20.23 -20.96
C GLY A 576 -2.98 20.18 -22.24
N ALA A 577 -3.37 19.31 -23.16
CA ALA A 577 -2.86 19.29 -24.52
C ALA A 577 -4.03 19.36 -25.50
N VAL A 578 -3.92 20.24 -26.49
CA VAL A 578 -4.97 20.52 -27.47
C VAL A 578 -4.46 20.34 -28.89
N LYS A 579 -5.20 19.58 -29.69
CA LYS A 579 -4.97 19.40 -31.12
C LYS A 579 -6.15 20.01 -31.89
N ALA A 580 -5.93 21.22 -32.40
CA ALA A 580 -6.95 21.94 -33.18
C ALA A 580 -7.28 21.17 -34.47
N LYS A 581 -8.53 21.31 -34.94
CA LYS A 581 -8.99 20.66 -36.17
C LYS A 581 -8.11 21.06 -37.35
N GLY A 582 -7.53 20.08 -38.03
CA GLY A 582 -6.62 20.29 -39.16
C GLY A 582 -5.15 20.53 -38.77
N SER A 583 -4.84 20.67 -37.49
CA SER A 583 -3.46 20.75 -36.98
C SER A 583 -2.85 19.35 -36.84
N THR A 584 -1.56 19.23 -37.15
CA THR A 584 -0.74 18.06 -36.79
C THR A 584 -0.15 18.17 -35.39
N ASP A 585 -0.10 19.38 -34.84
CA ASP A 585 0.67 19.68 -33.64
C ASP A 585 -0.24 19.83 -32.42
N TRP A 586 0.26 19.34 -31.28
CA TRP A 586 -0.29 19.57 -29.96
C TRP A 586 0.17 20.92 -29.41
N LYS A 587 -0.75 21.64 -28.78
CA LYS A 587 -0.46 22.84 -27.99
C LYS A 587 -0.71 22.53 -26.52
N TYR A 588 0.26 22.88 -25.69
CA TYR A 588 0.25 22.56 -24.27
C TYR A 588 -0.21 23.77 -23.45
N GLU A 589 -0.82 23.52 -22.30
CA GLU A 589 -1.29 24.54 -21.39
C GLU A 589 -1.23 24.04 -19.93
N LEU A 590 -1.10 25.00 -19.02
CA LEU A 590 -1.30 24.76 -17.59
C LEU A 590 -2.75 25.09 -17.24
N VAL A 591 -3.52 24.08 -16.83
CA VAL A 591 -4.96 24.22 -16.53
C VAL A 591 -5.16 24.70 -15.10
N ASP A 592 -4.70 23.97 -14.09
CA ASP A 592 -4.80 24.39 -12.68
C ASP A 592 -3.59 23.85 -11.87
N GLY A 593 -3.46 24.26 -10.61
CA GLY A 593 -2.33 23.94 -9.74
C GLY A 593 -1.34 25.09 -9.63
N ASP A 594 -0.84 25.30 -8.41
CA ASP A 594 0.17 26.27 -7.98
C ASP A 594 0.13 27.68 -8.60
N ARG A 595 -1.06 28.30 -8.67
CA ARG A 595 -1.19 29.71 -9.06
C ARG A 595 -2.18 30.44 -8.15
N LYS A 596 -1.71 31.52 -7.51
CA LYS A 596 -2.48 32.35 -6.56
C LYS A 596 -3.45 33.36 -7.20
N THR A 597 -3.52 33.41 -8.53
CA THR A 597 -4.34 34.37 -9.29
C THR A 597 -5.45 33.64 -10.06
N ASP A 598 -6.45 34.40 -10.52
CA ASP A 598 -7.46 33.92 -11.47
C ASP A 598 -8.33 32.75 -10.96
N ASP A 599 -8.62 32.74 -9.65
CA ASP A 599 -9.42 31.73 -8.94
C ASP A 599 -8.91 30.29 -9.04
N ARG A 600 -7.62 30.12 -9.36
CA ARG A 600 -6.90 28.84 -9.38
C ARG A 600 -6.49 28.41 -7.98
N THR A 601 -6.22 27.11 -7.82
CA THR A 601 -5.78 26.55 -6.54
C THR A 601 -4.25 26.50 -6.46
N THR A 602 -3.73 26.63 -5.23
CA THR A 602 -2.32 26.35 -4.91
C THR A 602 -2.10 24.94 -4.39
N GLY A 603 -3.16 24.15 -4.26
CA GLY A 603 -3.07 22.75 -3.85
C GLY A 603 -2.61 21.85 -4.98
N ASP A 604 -2.24 20.62 -4.60
CA ASP A 604 -1.92 19.54 -5.51
C ASP A 604 -3.21 19.06 -6.20
N VAL A 605 -3.26 18.98 -7.53
CA VAL A 605 -4.52 18.82 -8.29
C VAL A 605 -4.58 17.59 -9.21
N GLY A 606 -5.79 17.09 -9.43
CA GLY A 606 -6.07 16.15 -10.51
C GLY A 606 -5.60 14.73 -10.25
N PHE A 607 -5.60 14.27 -8.99
CA PHE A 607 -5.40 12.85 -8.71
C PHE A 607 -6.49 12.00 -9.37
N HIS A 608 -7.70 12.55 -9.39
CA HIS A 608 -8.83 12.03 -10.14
C HIS A 608 -9.45 13.18 -10.96
N LEU A 609 -9.78 12.92 -12.22
CA LEU A 609 -10.44 13.90 -13.08
C LEU A 609 -11.37 13.25 -14.08
N ASP A 610 -12.38 14.01 -14.49
CA ASP A 610 -13.28 13.65 -15.58
C ASP A 610 -13.56 14.88 -16.47
N ALA A 611 -13.84 14.62 -17.74
CA ALA A 611 -14.00 15.65 -18.76
C ALA A 611 -15.20 15.37 -19.66
N LEU A 612 -15.97 16.42 -19.93
CA LEU A 612 -17.18 16.36 -20.76
C LEU A 612 -17.22 17.56 -21.71
N PHE A 613 -17.73 17.34 -22.93
CA PHE A 613 -18.20 18.43 -23.78
C PHE A 613 -19.73 18.43 -23.77
N ASP A 614 -20.34 19.53 -23.31
CA ASP A 614 -21.80 19.60 -23.15
C ASP A 614 -22.53 20.02 -24.45
N GLY A 615 -21.79 20.28 -25.53
CA GLY A 615 -22.29 20.83 -26.79
C GLY A 615 -21.93 22.30 -27.00
N LYS A 616 -21.48 22.99 -25.95
CA LYS A 616 -21.07 24.40 -25.97
C LYS A 616 -19.69 24.59 -25.33
N GLU A 617 -19.48 24.01 -24.17
CA GLU A 617 -18.29 24.18 -23.34
C GLU A 617 -17.64 22.83 -23.01
N THR A 618 -16.32 22.84 -22.89
CA THR A 618 -15.58 21.76 -22.23
C THR A 618 -15.60 22.02 -20.73
N ILE A 619 -15.96 20.98 -19.96
CA ILE A 619 -16.09 21.01 -18.51
C ILE A 619 -15.15 19.95 -17.94
N LEU A 620 -14.36 20.37 -16.96
CA LEU A 620 -13.49 19.51 -16.16
C LEU A 620 -13.99 19.48 -14.73
N LEU A 621 -13.98 18.29 -14.16
CA LEU A 621 -14.16 18.03 -12.73
C LEU A 621 -12.89 17.35 -12.24
N TYR A 622 -12.27 17.87 -11.19
CA TYR A 622 -11.05 17.29 -10.63
C TYR A 622 -10.96 17.54 -9.13
N ASP A 623 -10.23 16.69 -8.44
CA ASP A 623 -9.94 16.89 -7.02
C ASP A 623 -8.66 17.72 -6.80
N SER A 624 -8.49 18.15 -5.56
CA SER A 624 -7.30 18.85 -5.09
C SER A 624 -7.05 18.56 -3.62
N ILE A 625 -5.79 18.40 -3.24
CA ILE A 625 -5.34 18.24 -1.86
C ILE A 625 -4.85 19.61 -1.36
N LEU A 626 -5.41 20.05 -0.24
CA LEU A 626 -5.08 21.36 0.35
C LEU A 626 -4.11 21.21 1.52
N THR A 627 -4.26 20.17 2.33
CA THR A 627 -3.34 19.88 3.44
C THR A 627 -3.12 18.37 3.57
N ILE A 628 -1.93 18.01 4.04
CA ILE A 628 -1.55 16.63 4.38
C ILE A 628 -1.06 16.57 5.83
N ASN A 629 -1.10 15.39 6.44
CA ASN A 629 -0.44 15.14 7.71
C ASN A 629 1.03 14.71 7.51
N GLN A 630 1.74 14.43 8.60
CA GLN A 630 3.13 13.94 8.58
C GLN A 630 3.31 12.59 7.85
N ARG A 631 2.22 11.83 7.66
CA ARG A 631 2.21 10.55 6.91
C ARG A 631 1.93 10.75 5.42
N LYS A 632 1.93 12.00 4.94
CA LYS A 632 1.54 12.37 3.57
C LYS A 632 0.10 11.97 3.20
N GLU A 633 -0.76 11.75 4.20
CA GLU A 633 -2.17 11.49 3.97
C GLU A 633 -2.93 12.81 3.85
N ALA A 634 -3.82 12.92 2.87
CA ALA A 634 -4.70 14.07 2.74
C ALA A 634 -5.54 14.25 4.02
N THR A 635 -5.52 15.46 4.56
CA THR A 635 -6.35 15.88 5.71
C THR A 635 -7.37 16.94 5.33
N SER A 636 -7.19 17.60 4.18
CA SER A 636 -8.20 18.42 3.54
C SER A 636 -8.04 18.46 2.02
N GLY A 637 -9.12 18.77 1.32
CA GLY A 637 -9.18 18.83 -0.14
C GLY A 637 -10.32 19.69 -0.65
N ALA A 638 -10.40 19.82 -1.98
CA ALA A 638 -11.49 20.48 -2.67
C ALA A 638 -11.81 19.82 -4.01
N ILE A 639 -13.10 19.80 -4.37
CA ILE A 639 -13.58 19.46 -5.70
C ILE A 639 -13.66 20.73 -6.52
N ARG A 640 -13.03 20.70 -7.68
CA ARG A 640 -12.82 21.85 -8.56
C ARG A 640 -13.51 21.60 -9.89
N VAL A 641 -14.06 22.68 -10.45
CA VAL A 641 -14.67 22.68 -11.77
C VAL A 641 -14.01 23.76 -12.61
N ALA A 642 -13.54 23.38 -13.80
CA ALA A 642 -13.04 24.33 -14.80
C ALA A 642 -13.89 24.22 -16.07
N LYS A 643 -14.32 25.36 -16.63
CA LYS A 643 -15.13 25.42 -17.85
C LYS A 643 -14.48 26.32 -18.88
N ARG A 644 -14.52 25.95 -20.16
CA ARG A 644 -14.13 26.84 -21.27
C ARG A 644 -14.98 26.66 -22.51
N SER A 645 -15.12 27.75 -23.25
CA SER A 645 -15.60 27.74 -24.64
C SER A 645 -14.41 27.77 -25.61
N GLY A 646 -14.43 26.92 -26.65
CA GLY A 646 -13.35 26.86 -27.63
C GLY A 646 -12.07 26.21 -27.07
N LEU A 647 -10.91 26.61 -27.62
CA LEU A 647 -9.60 25.99 -27.36
C LEU A 647 -8.55 26.96 -26.78
N SER A 648 -8.94 28.18 -26.42
CA SER A 648 -8.01 29.17 -25.86
C SER A 648 -7.75 28.88 -24.39
N SER A 649 -6.47 28.85 -23.99
CA SER A 649 -6.05 28.70 -22.60
C SER A 649 -6.46 29.87 -21.71
N ALA A 650 -6.73 31.05 -22.28
CA ALA A 650 -7.20 32.22 -21.54
C ALA A 650 -8.72 32.21 -21.25
N SER A 651 -9.46 31.22 -21.75
CA SER A 651 -10.93 31.16 -21.64
C SER A 651 -11.44 30.30 -20.49
N TRP A 652 -10.55 29.78 -19.65
CA TRP A 652 -10.93 29.00 -18.48
C TRP A 652 -11.65 29.85 -17.43
N LYS A 653 -12.67 29.26 -16.83
CA LYS A 653 -13.38 29.77 -15.66
C LYS A 653 -13.36 28.69 -14.59
N TYR A 654 -12.88 29.04 -13.40
CA TYR A 654 -12.69 28.11 -12.30
C TYR A 654 -13.75 28.32 -11.22
N GLN A 655 -14.12 27.23 -10.55
CA GLN A 655 -15.02 27.24 -9.42
C GLN A 655 -14.62 26.13 -8.44
N THR A 656 -14.54 26.45 -7.14
CA THR A 656 -14.58 25.43 -6.09
C THR A 656 -16.02 24.95 -5.94
N LEU A 657 -16.28 23.68 -6.28
CA LEU A 657 -17.60 23.07 -6.16
C LEU A 657 -17.87 22.62 -4.72
N ASP A 658 -16.89 21.98 -4.09
CA ASP A 658 -16.97 21.51 -2.69
C ASP A 658 -15.58 21.60 -2.05
N SER A 659 -15.52 21.76 -0.73
CA SER A 659 -14.26 21.83 0.01
C SER A 659 -14.45 21.28 1.41
N SER A 660 -13.35 20.84 2.02
CA SER A 660 -13.31 20.46 3.43
C SER A 660 -13.92 21.54 4.34
N GLY A 661 -14.71 21.10 5.33
CA GLY A 661 -15.41 21.98 6.24
C GLY A 661 -16.54 21.26 7.00
N GLY A 662 -16.79 21.70 8.24
CA GLY A 662 -17.81 21.08 9.09
C GLY A 662 -17.51 19.58 9.35
N PRO A 663 -18.44 18.65 9.06
CA PRO A 663 -18.25 17.21 9.27
C PRO A 663 -17.40 16.52 8.17
N ILE A 664 -17.02 17.23 7.11
CA ILE A 664 -16.27 16.69 5.97
C ILE A 664 -14.80 17.08 6.10
N ALA A 665 -13.95 16.06 6.22
CA ALA A 665 -12.50 16.21 6.33
C ALA A 665 -11.83 16.24 4.95
N VAL A 666 -12.07 15.25 4.09
CA VAL A 666 -11.50 15.21 2.74
C VAL A 666 -12.60 14.99 1.72
N VAL A 667 -12.49 15.71 0.61
CA VAL A 667 -13.27 15.49 -0.61
C VAL A 667 -12.31 15.12 -1.72
N GLY A 668 -12.69 14.20 -2.60
CA GLY A 668 -11.84 13.78 -3.71
C GLY A 668 -11.02 12.53 -3.39
N TYR A 669 -11.72 11.40 -3.31
CA TYR A 669 -11.12 10.07 -3.44
C TYR A 669 -11.37 9.44 -4.80
N ASP A 670 -12.33 10.02 -5.54
CA ASP A 670 -12.61 9.82 -6.94
C ASP A 670 -13.68 10.83 -7.37
N VAL A 671 -13.82 11.09 -8.67
CA VAL A 671 -14.80 12.01 -9.26
C VAL A 671 -15.41 11.43 -10.54
N ASN A 672 -16.65 11.80 -10.83
CA ASN A 672 -17.29 11.48 -12.11
C ASN A 672 -18.21 12.62 -12.56
N LEU A 673 -18.21 12.89 -13.87
CA LEU A 673 -19.01 13.92 -14.52
C LEU A 673 -19.89 13.30 -15.61
N GLN A 674 -21.21 13.45 -15.47
CA GLN A 674 -22.15 12.83 -16.40
C GLN A 674 -23.26 13.77 -16.84
N LYS A 675 -23.45 13.89 -18.16
CA LYS A 675 -24.59 14.62 -18.74
C LYS A 675 -25.84 13.74 -18.72
N GLY A 676 -26.82 14.13 -17.91
CA GLY A 676 -28.13 13.48 -17.82
C GLY A 676 -29.27 14.35 -18.35
N ALA A 677 -30.49 13.84 -18.23
CA ALA A 677 -31.70 14.57 -18.61
C ALA A 677 -31.99 15.80 -17.73
N ARG A 678 -31.47 15.83 -16.50
CA ARG A 678 -31.64 16.92 -15.52
C ARG A 678 -30.49 17.93 -15.53
N GLY A 679 -29.56 17.82 -16.48
CA GLY A 679 -28.33 18.62 -16.49
C GLY A 679 -27.10 17.77 -16.23
N ILE A 680 -26.02 18.43 -15.82
CA ILE A 680 -24.70 17.80 -15.64
C ILE A 680 -24.53 17.48 -14.15
N LEU A 681 -24.43 16.18 -13.85
CA LEU A 681 -24.24 15.66 -12.51
C LEU A 681 -22.74 15.49 -12.25
N ALA A 682 -22.25 16.10 -11.17
CA ALA A 682 -20.93 15.82 -10.61
C ALA A 682 -21.11 14.93 -9.37
N THR A 683 -20.39 13.80 -9.31
CA THR A 683 -20.38 12.87 -8.18
C THR A 683 -18.94 12.70 -7.68
N TRP A 684 -18.75 12.62 -6.37
CA TRP A 684 -17.44 12.39 -5.76
C TRP A 684 -17.57 11.62 -4.45
N LEU A 685 -16.44 11.07 -4.00
CA LEU A 685 -16.31 10.40 -2.70
C LEU A 685 -15.77 11.36 -1.65
N THR A 686 -16.23 11.21 -0.40
CA THR A 686 -15.83 12.06 0.73
C THR A 686 -15.58 11.26 2.00
N SER A 687 -14.83 11.88 2.92
CA SER A 687 -14.60 11.36 4.27
C SER A 687 -14.74 12.39 5.38
N SER A 688 -14.97 11.89 6.59
CA SER A 688 -14.91 12.60 7.86
C SER A 688 -13.57 12.36 8.55
N THR A 689 -13.30 13.10 9.63
CA THR A 689 -12.04 12.95 10.39
C THR A 689 -11.90 11.59 11.05
N LEU A 690 -12.99 10.84 11.22
CA LEU A 690 -13.02 9.55 11.92
C LEU A 690 -12.58 8.38 11.03
N THR A 691 -12.62 8.56 9.72
CA THR A 691 -12.42 7.49 8.74
C THR A 691 -11.20 7.70 7.88
N LEU A 692 -10.51 8.84 8.01
CA LEU A 692 -9.25 9.12 7.33
C LEU A 692 -8.26 7.94 7.48
N PRO A 693 -7.54 7.57 6.41
CA PRO A 693 -7.54 8.18 5.08
C PRO A 693 -8.60 7.60 4.11
N ARG A 694 -9.66 6.94 4.58
CA ARG A 694 -10.63 6.23 3.72
C ARG A 694 -11.93 7.00 3.56
N ALA A 695 -12.53 6.92 2.37
CA ALA A 695 -13.89 7.41 2.12
C ALA A 695 -14.95 6.60 2.87
N GLU A 696 -16.07 7.23 3.24
CA GLU A 696 -17.24 6.56 3.83
C GLU A 696 -18.58 7.08 3.30
N GLN A 697 -18.55 8.04 2.38
CA GLN A 697 -19.75 8.68 1.85
C GLN A 697 -19.62 8.97 0.35
N LEU A 698 -20.76 8.96 -0.33
CA LEU A 698 -20.91 9.51 -1.67
C LEU A 698 -21.55 10.88 -1.57
N ARG A 699 -21.14 11.78 -2.46
CA ARG A 699 -21.69 13.11 -2.56
C ARG A 699 -21.89 13.51 -4.02
N TRP A 700 -22.93 14.28 -4.30
CA TRP A 700 -23.16 14.81 -5.64
C TRP A 700 -23.89 16.15 -5.64
N ALA A 701 -23.76 16.87 -6.75
CA ALA A 701 -24.50 18.08 -7.07
C ALA A 701 -24.70 18.20 -8.59
N TYR A 702 -25.75 18.91 -8.99
CA TYR A 702 -25.89 19.34 -10.38
C TYR A 702 -25.16 20.67 -10.58
N LEU A 703 -24.43 20.81 -11.70
CA LEU A 703 -23.60 22.00 -11.94
C LEU A 703 -24.39 23.29 -12.24
N ASP A 704 -25.70 23.20 -12.46
CA ASP A 704 -26.62 24.33 -12.56
C ASP A 704 -27.12 24.82 -11.18
N ALA A 705 -27.02 23.97 -10.15
CA ALA A 705 -27.31 24.29 -8.75
C ALA A 705 -26.14 23.85 -7.84
N PRO A 706 -24.94 24.43 -8.02
CA PRO A 706 -23.68 23.90 -7.47
C PRO A 706 -23.55 24.00 -5.94
N THR A 707 -24.50 24.64 -5.25
CA THR A 707 -24.54 24.77 -3.79
C THR A 707 -25.47 23.76 -3.11
N VAL A 708 -26.22 22.97 -3.89
CA VAL A 708 -27.18 21.98 -3.39
C VAL A 708 -26.57 20.60 -3.47
N PHE A 709 -26.00 20.15 -2.35
CA PHE A 709 -25.36 18.85 -2.24
C PHE A 709 -26.29 17.80 -1.65
N THR A 710 -26.20 16.58 -2.16
CA THR A 710 -26.73 15.39 -1.47
C THR A 710 -25.57 14.53 -1.03
N THR A 711 -25.58 14.12 0.24
CA THR A 711 -24.57 13.23 0.83
C THR A 711 -25.25 11.96 1.32
N VAL A 712 -24.70 10.80 0.96
CA VAL A 712 -25.22 9.49 1.36
C VAL A 712 -24.11 8.65 2.00
N PRO A 713 -24.27 8.23 3.27
CA PRO A 713 -23.34 7.30 3.90
C PRO A 713 -23.52 5.89 3.34
N THR A 714 -22.45 5.10 3.31
CA THR A 714 -22.48 3.72 2.79
C THR A 714 -22.77 2.66 3.85
N THR A 715 -23.44 3.06 4.94
CA THR A 715 -23.74 2.20 6.09
C THR A 715 -24.41 0.89 5.65
N GLY A 716 -23.86 -0.24 6.10
CA GLY A 716 -24.36 -1.58 5.75
C GLY A 716 -23.87 -2.13 4.41
N PHE A 717 -23.25 -1.32 3.55
CA PHE A 717 -22.64 -1.78 2.29
C PHE A 717 -21.10 -1.83 2.36
N GLY A 718 -20.52 -1.06 3.28
CA GLY A 718 -19.10 -1.09 3.61
C GLY A 718 -18.34 0.11 3.07
N THR A 719 -17.02 0.07 3.17
CA THR A 719 -16.17 1.25 2.91
C THR A 719 -16.01 1.50 1.41
N PRO A 720 -16.35 2.70 0.90
CA PRO A 720 -16.04 3.07 -0.47
C PRO A 720 -14.55 3.12 -0.77
N SER A 721 -14.20 2.76 -1.99
CA SER A 721 -12.83 2.80 -2.51
C SER A 721 -12.84 3.34 -3.94
N LYS A 722 -11.75 3.12 -4.69
CA LYS A 722 -11.53 3.63 -6.04
C LYS A 722 -12.68 3.33 -7.01
N PHE A 723 -12.78 4.14 -8.06
CA PHE A 723 -13.68 4.05 -9.21
C PHE A 723 -15.14 4.43 -8.93
N LEU A 724 -15.54 5.53 -9.55
CA LEU A 724 -16.88 6.05 -9.69
C LEU A 724 -17.29 6.09 -11.15
N SER A 725 -18.52 5.67 -11.44
CA SER A 725 -19.11 5.88 -12.76
C SER A 725 -20.59 6.20 -12.65
N SER A 726 -21.10 7.09 -13.49
CA SER A 726 -22.53 7.46 -13.47
C SER A 726 -23.15 7.40 -14.84
N ASP A 727 -24.45 7.05 -14.89
CA ASP A 727 -25.30 7.27 -16.06
C ASP A 727 -26.20 8.52 -15.91
N GLY A 728 -26.04 9.26 -14.80
CA GLY A 728 -26.79 10.47 -14.44
C GLY A 728 -28.07 10.20 -13.66
N SER A 729 -28.47 8.93 -13.52
CA SER A 729 -29.57 8.46 -12.67
C SER A 729 -29.11 7.47 -11.60
N THR A 730 -28.07 6.70 -11.89
CA THR A 730 -27.44 5.73 -11.01
C THR A 730 -25.93 5.98 -11.04
N SER A 731 -25.33 6.11 -9.87
CA SER A 731 -23.87 6.12 -9.74
C SER A 731 -23.39 4.81 -9.13
N ILE A 732 -22.37 4.24 -9.73
CA ILE A 732 -21.68 3.03 -9.32
C ILE A 732 -20.43 3.41 -8.55
N PHE A 733 -20.18 2.67 -7.49
CA PHE A 733 -19.03 2.87 -6.63
C PHE A 733 -18.60 1.53 -6.03
N ASN A 734 -17.34 1.47 -5.61
CA ASN A 734 -16.86 0.30 -4.87
C ASN A 734 -17.34 0.35 -3.42
N CYS A 735 -17.73 -0.79 -2.82
CA CYS A 735 -18.29 -0.88 -1.46
C CYS A 735 -17.75 -2.13 -0.74
N GLN A 736 -16.73 -1.94 0.11
CA GLN A 736 -15.94 -3.04 0.67
C GLN A 736 -15.44 -3.97 -0.45
N GLU A 737 -14.67 -3.41 -1.40
CA GLU A 737 -14.06 -4.12 -2.54
C GLU A 737 -15.03 -4.70 -3.57
N ARG A 738 -16.35 -4.50 -3.39
CA ARG A 738 -17.41 -4.98 -4.29
C ARG A 738 -18.00 -3.83 -5.07
N LEU A 739 -18.95 -4.09 -5.96
CA LEU A 739 -19.71 -3.02 -6.61
C LEU A 739 -21.07 -2.80 -5.95
N CYS A 740 -21.38 -1.52 -5.73
CA CYS A 740 -22.67 -1.02 -5.31
C CYS A 740 -23.16 0.09 -6.25
N ALA A 741 -24.47 0.35 -6.20
CA ALA A 741 -25.12 1.40 -6.96
C ALA A 741 -25.93 2.28 -6.02
N VAL A 742 -25.85 3.60 -6.20
CA VAL A 742 -26.76 4.58 -5.58
C VAL A 742 -27.73 5.13 -6.62
N ASP A 743 -29.02 5.05 -6.33
CA ASP A 743 -30.06 5.75 -7.09
C ASP A 743 -30.05 7.23 -6.70
N ILE A 744 -29.71 8.11 -7.64
CA ILE A 744 -29.53 9.55 -7.40
C ILE A 744 -30.82 10.24 -6.96
N SER A 745 -31.98 9.72 -7.38
CA SER A 745 -33.27 10.29 -7.01
C SER A 745 -33.81 9.82 -5.66
N LYS A 746 -33.44 8.62 -5.24
CA LYS A 746 -33.93 7.99 -3.99
C LYS A 746 -32.91 8.02 -2.87
N SER A 747 -31.66 8.34 -3.16
CA SER A 747 -30.53 8.21 -2.23
C SER A 747 -30.42 6.80 -1.63
N ALA A 748 -30.79 5.78 -2.42
CA ALA A 748 -30.86 4.40 -1.98
C ALA A 748 -29.73 3.58 -2.60
N ILE A 749 -28.99 2.85 -1.75
CA ILE A 749 -27.89 1.99 -2.17
C ILE A 749 -28.40 0.55 -2.39
N THR A 750 -27.90 -0.10 -3.44
CA THR A 750 -28.13 -1.52 -3.74
C THR A 750 -26.84 -2.22 -4.11
N LEU A 751 -26.79 -3.54 -3.89
CA LEU A 751 -25.67 -4.37 -4.30
C LEU A 751 -25.70 -4.60 -5.83
N VAL A 752 -24.56 -4.41 -6.49
CA VAL A 752 -24.40 -4.71 -7.92
C VAL A 752 -23.72 -6.07 -8.09
N SER A 753 -22.63 -6.31 -7.34
CA SER A 753 -21.82 -7.53 -7.46
C SER A 753 -21.31 -7.96 -6.09
N LYS A 754 -21.19 -9.27 -5.84
CA LYS A 754 -20.68 -9.79 -4.56
C LYS A 754 -19.17 -10.03 -4.56
N GLU A 755 -18.60 -10.16 -5.75
CA GLU A 755 -17.19 -10.42 -5.99
C GLU A 755 -16.35 -9.23 -5.51
N GLN A 756 -15.26 -9.54 -4.83
CA GLN A 756 -14.34 -8.58 -4.22
C GLN A 756 -13.08 -8.42 -5.07
N SER A 757 -12.56 -7.19 -5.14
CA SER A 757 -11.27 -6.82 -5.72
C SER A 757 -10.57 -5.80 -4.82
N SER A 758 -9.38 -6.15 -4.33
CA SER A 758 -8.54 -5.24 -3.52
C SER A 758 -8.09 -4.01 -4.31
N ASP A 759 -7.90 -4.16 -5.62
CA ASP A 759 -7.51 -3.06 -6.52
C ASP A 759 -8.69 -2.14 -6.88
N GLY A 760 -9.90 -2.48 -6.40
CA GLY A 760 -11.15 -1.89 -6.85
C GLY A 760 -11.67 -2.55 -8.12
N ILE A 761 -12.94 -2.28 -8.44
CA ILE A 761 -13.62 -2.73 -9.64
C ILE A 761 -13.99 -1.49 -10.44
N ASP A 762 -13.25 -1.23 -11.51
CA ASP A 762 -13.59 -0.14 -12.42
C ASP A 762 -14.81 -0.50 -13.29
N SER A 763 -15.58 0.51 -13.67
CA SER A 763 -16.84 0.32 -14.37
C SER A 763 -17.22 1.49 -15.29
N THR A 764 -17.98 1.19 -16.34
CA THR A 764 -18.48 2.20 -17.28
C THR A 764 -19.86 1.81 -17.84
N TRP A 765 -20.61 2.79 -18.30
CA TRP A 765 -21.97 2.59 -18.79
C TRP A 765 -22.06 2.56 -20.31
N ILE A 766 -22.74 1.54 -20.85
CA ILE A 766 -23.07 1.46 -22.28
C ILE A 766 -24.58 1.39 -22.49
N VAL A 767 -25.01 1.68 -23.72
CA VAL A 767 -26.41 1.53 -24.16
C VAL A 767 -26.49 0.58 -25.35
N ILE A 768 -27.25 -0.51 -25.21
CA ILE A 768 -27.56 -1.43 -26.30
C ILE A 768 -29.08 -1.46 -26.45
N ASN A 769 -29.59 -1.14 -27.64
CA ASN A 769 -31.04 -1.15 -27.94
C ASN A 769 -31.88 -0.36 -26.91
N LYS A 770 -31.40 0.83 -26.52
CA LYS A 770 -32.01 1.71 -25.50
C LYS A 770 -32.02 1.15 -24.06
N VAL A 771 -31.37 0.02 -23.83
CA VAL A 771 -31.17 -0.55 -22.48
C VAL A 771 -29.76 -0.23 -22.01
N ARG A 772 -29.64 0.24 -20.78
CA ARG A 772 -28.36 0.54 -20.14
C ARG A 772 -27.76 -0.72 -19.55
N TYR A 773 -26.45 -0.88 -19.73
CA TYR A 773 -25.66 -1.95 -19.16
C TYR A 773 -24.44 -1.35 -18.49
N LEU A 774 -24.11 -1.87 -17.32
CA LEU A 774 -22.86 -1.58 -16.65
C LEU A 774 -21.80 -2.58 -17.13
N ILE A 775 -20.66 -2.09 -17.56
CA ILE A 775 -19.50 -2.91 -17.92
C ILE A 775 -18.50 -2.82 -16.77
N ALA A 776 -17.94 -3.95 -16.35
CA ALA A 776 -16.92 -4.00 -15.32
C ALA A 776 -15.95 -5.16 -15.53
N GLY A 777 -14.76 -5.06 -14.95
CA GLY A 777 -13.81 -6.17 -14.84
C GLY A 777 -14.02 -6.95 -13.55
N ILE A 778 -14.50 -8.19 -13.63
CA ILE A 778 -14.78 -9.03 -12.44
C ILE A 778 -14.33 -10.45 -12.69
N GLY A 779 -13.59 -11.04 -11.74
CA GLY A 779 -13.25 -12.47 -11.74
C GLY A 779 -12.41 -12.90 -12.94
N ASN A 780 -11.43 -12.08 -13.34
CA ASN A 780 -10.60 -12.26 -14.54
C ASN A 780 -11.41 -12.31 -15.84
N GLN A 781 -12.48 -11.51 -15.91
CA GLN A 781 -13.31 -11.37 -17.10
C GLN A 781 -13.75 -9.92 -17.28
N LEU A 782 -14.00 -9.52 -18.54
CA LEU A 782 -14.83 -8.35 -18.84
C LEU A 782 -16.28 -8.79 -18.91
N ILE A 783 -17.15 -8.18 -18.10
CA ILE A 783 -18.56 -8.53 -17.99
C ILE A 783 -19.47 -7.34 -18.25
N SER A 784 -20.67 -7.64 -18.76
CA SER A 784 -21.81 -6.72 -18.78
C SER A 784 -22.81 -7.11 -17.71
N MET A 785 -23.44 -6.12 -17.10
CA MET A 785 -24.37 -6.27 -15.99
C MET A 785 -25.60 -5.39 -16.20
N ARG A 786 -26.73 -5.83 -15.66
CA ARG A 786 -27.95 -5.01 -15.57
C ARG A 786 -28.73 -5.36 -14.30
N PRO A 787 -29.51 -4.41 -13.75
CA PRO A 787 -30.43 -4.70 -12.65
C PRO A 787 -31.32 -5.92 -12.94
N LEU A 788 -31.69 -6.65 -11.89
CA LEU A 788 -32.53 -7.85 -11.96
C LEU A 788 -33.97 -7.56 -12.42
#